data_AF-A0A5J5AH08-F1
#
_entry.id   AF-A0A5J5AH08-F1
#
_cell.length_a   1.000
_cell.length_b   1.000
_cell.length_c   1.000
_cell.angle_alpha   90.00
_cell.angle_beta   90.00
_cell.angle_gamma   90.00
#
_symmetry.space_group_name_H-M   'P 1'
#
loop_
_entity.id
_entity.type
_entity.pdbx_description
1 polymer ?
#
loop_
_entity_poly.entity_id
_entity_poly.type
_entity_poly.pdbx_seq_one_letter_code
_entity_poly.pdbx_strand_id
1 'polypeptide(L)'
;MEFFNKAKAIKLRSHLGKYLVADDDQQTVRQSRNDSSRKARWIVEFVEGKNHVIRLKSCHGRYLTASDESFLLGMTGKKVLQTIPSSMKDNSVEWEPRKEGFHVTLRTKGGKFLRANGGTPPWRNSITYDVPQRTATQDWVLWEVDVVDISLLESSESLPSNMSPASSFCSWPPEDFSTAGSDSYRSQTSIISKKSAGLYASERQNGDGMEFFHRAKAVRLQSHLGKYLVADEDEETVRQSRHGATHKARWTVEFVEGNDHVIRLKSCHGRYLTASDDPFLLGMTGKRVVQSIPETKMDASIEWEPVKEGSRVKLQTREGKFLRANGGTPPWRNSITHDVPHRTATQSWVLWGVDMVDISISDDSESLLSCLSSVSSFSSMADDFTGSPETSSPLISTTGRSGYTSGRQGGMELFSKAISVRLRSHHDKYLLAEDDQESVCQDRHGSSKRAKWTVEFVDGVDNVIRLKSCYGKYLTATDEQYLLGVTGRKVLQTLPRKLDSLVEWEPVRDGFQVRLKTRYGNYLRANGGLPPWRNSITHDIPQRHSDWILWEVDVVEIRPEPPELKTVSRTDSLESESSSGSFHLRSPRLSKFESNDSFVSSQMKSDGRIIYYYVVDDKGNVEEGIEGPSFYFKGHGLEELTQKLEEETGLENIIVCSRNPLNQKLYPLRLHLPPNNANMHVVVVPASSQAARKFWPESASST
;
A
#
# COMPACT_ATOMS: atom_id res chain seq x y z
N MET A 1 19.12 -25.27 -27.39
CA MET A 1 19.39 -26.62 -27.94
C MET A 1 20.50 -27.39 -27.21
N GLU A 2 21.56 -26.75 -26.71
CA GLU A 2 22.67 -27.44 -25.98
C GLU A 2 22.21 -28.40 -24.87
N PHE A 3 21.23 -27.98 -24.05
CA PHE A 3 20.66 -28.81 -22.97
C PHE A 3 19.80 -29.98 -23.46
N PHE A 4 19.23 -29.89 -24.66
CA PHE A 4 18.26 -30.83 -25.19
C PHE A 4 18.90 -31.87 -26.13
N ASN A 5 20.00 -31.52 -26.80
CA ASN A 5 20.68 -32.41 -27.75
C ASN A 5 21.36 -33.61 -27.08
N LYS A 6 21.65 -33.54 -25.77
CA LYS A 6 22.33 -34.59 -25.01
C LYS A 6 21.38 -35.41 -24.13
N ALA A 7 20.09 -35.06 -24.08
CA ALA A 7 19.15 -35.54 -23.08
C ALA A 7 17.92 -36.21 -23.73
N LYS A 8 17.66 -37.48 -23.41
CA LYS A 8 16.43 -38.18 -23.83
C LYS A 8 15.22 -37.75 -23.00
N ALA A 9 15.43 -37.36 -21.74
CA ALA A 9 14.42 -36.77 -20.87
C ALA A 9 15.00 -35.63 -20.03
N ILE A 10 14.12 -34.71 -19.63
CA ILE A 10 14.45 -33.54 -18.81
C ILE A 10 13.42 -33.36 -17.70
N LYS A 11 13.80 -32.57 -16.69
CA LYS A 11 12.86 -31.89 -15.78
C LYS A 11 13.06 -30.39 -15.92
N LEU A 12 11.96 -29.65 -15.81
CA LEU A 12 11.97 -28.19 -15.91
C LEU A 12 11.69 -27.60 -14.53
N ARG A 13 12.67 -26.89 -13.97
CA ARG A 13 12.57 -26.21 -12.67
C ARG A 13 12.27 -24.73 -12.88
N SER A 14 11.23 -24.25 -12.23
CA SER A 14 10.81 -22.85 -12.26
C SER A 14 11.61 -21.97 -11.28
N HIS A 15 11.49 -20.65 -11.42
CA HIS A 15 12.02 -19.65 -10.47
C HIS A 15 11.59 -19.86 -9.00
N LEU A 16 10.53 -20.63 -8.74
CA LEU A 16 10.06 -20.96 -7.38
C LEU A 16 10.70 -22.24 -6.81
N GLY A 17 11.68 -22.83 -7.50
CA GLY A 17 12.28 -24.12 -7.14
C GLY A 17 11.29 -25.29 -7.24
N LYS A 18 10.28 -25.18 -8.12
CA LYS A 18 9.27 -26.21 -8.36
C LYS A 18 9.37 -26.76 -9.77
N TYR A 19 9.03 -28.02 -9.94
CA TYR A 19 9.09 -28.72 -11.22
C TYR A 19 7.78 -28.63 -11.99
N LEU A 20 7.89 -28.57 -13.32
CA LEU A 20 6.76 -28.78 -14.23
C LEU A 20 6.30 -30.25 -14.16
N VAL A 21 5.06 -30.47 -13.75
CA VAL A 21 4.48 -31.79 -13.51
C VAL A 21 3.21 -31.97 -14.33
N ALA A 22 3.10 -33.11 -14.99
CA ALA A 22 1.84 -33.59 -15.58
C ALA A 22 0.97 -34.23 -14.50
N ASP A 23 -0.27 -33.75 -14.36
CA ASP A 23 -1.18 -34.27 -13.33
C ASP A 23 -1.86 -35.57 -13.77
N ASP A 24 -2.39 -36.33 -12.80
CA ASP A 24 -2.99 -37.65 -13.04
C ASP A 24 -4.31 -37.58 -13.83
N ASP A 25 -4.93 -36.40 -13.93
CA ASP A 25 -6.12 -36.16 -14.74
C ASP A 25 -5.85 -36.25 -16.26
N GLN A 26 -4.58 -36.39 -16.65
CA GLN A 26 -4.12 -36.45 -18.03
C GLN A 26 -4.51 -35.24 -18.89
N GLN A 27 -4.85 -34.12 -18.25
CA GLN A 27 -5.22 -32.87 -18.93
C GLN A 27 -4.43 -31.68 -18.42
N THR A 28 -4.24 -31.57 -17.10
CA THR A 28 -3.64 -30.39 -16.50
C THR A 28 -2.13 -30.55 -16.30
N VAL A 29 -1.45 -29.41 -16.34
CA VAL A 29 -0.04 -29.28 -15.96
C VAL A 29 0.10 -28.22 -14.89
N ARG A 30 0.96 -28.49 -13.91
CA ARG A 30 1.15 -27.61 -12.75
C ARG A 30 2.57 -27.64 -12.25
N GLN A 31 2.86 -26.78 -11.29
CA GLN A 31 4.11 -26.78 -10.56
C GLN A 31 3.96 -27.59 -9.26
N SER A 32 4.98 -28.36 -8.93
CA SER A 32 5.02 -29.13 -7.70
C SER A 32 6.42 -29.09 -7.08
N ARG A 33 6.47 -29.11 -5.74
CA ARG A 33 7.71 -29.43 -5.01
C ARG A 33 7.95 -30.94 -4.96
N ASN A 34 6.89 -31.73 -5.12
CA ASN A 34 7.00 -33.18 -5.19
C ASN A 34 7.56 -33.55 -6.56
N ASP A 35 8.85 -33.84 -6.59
CA ASP A 35 9.59 -34.35 -7.74
C ASP A 35 9.31 -35.85 -7.96
N SER A 36 8.05 -36.27 -7.88
CA SER A 36 7.65 -37.65 -8.15
C SER A 36 8.26 -38.05 -9.49
N SER A 37 9.22 -38.97 -9.46
CA SER A 37 10.27 -39.08 -10.48
C SER A 37 9.72 -39.15 -11.91
N ARG A 38 8.57 -39.80 -12.13
CA ARG A 38 7.98 -39.92 -13.48
C ARG A 38 7.14 -38.72 -13.94
N LYS A 39 6.35 -38.09 -13.07
CA LYS A 39 5.41 -37.02 -13.49
C LYS A 39 6.10 -35.69 -13.82
N ALA A 40 7.29 -35.48 -13.27
CA ALA A 40 8.15 -34.35 -13.58
C ALA A 40 9.08 -34.59 -14.78
N ARG A 41 9.14 -35.83 -15.30
CA ARG A 41 9.98 -36.19 -16.45
C ARG A 41 9.22 -35.93 -17.75
N TRP A 42 9.87 -35.17 -18.61
CA TRP A 42 9.40 -34.87 -19.96
C TRP A 42 10.39 -35.43 -20.96
N ILE A 43 9.92 -36.32 -21.84
CA ILE A 43 10.70 -36.85 -22.95
C ILE A 43 10.77 -35.77 -24.03
N VAL A 44 11.97 -35.52 -24.53
CA VAL A 44 12.21 -34.52 -25.58
C VAL A 44 12.15 -35.22 -26.93
N GLU A 45 11.17 -34.86 -27.75
CA GLU A 45 11.06 -35.32 -29.13
C GLU A 45 11.38 -34.16 -30.08
N PHE A 46 12.28 -34.39 -31.04
CA PHE A 46 12.64 -33.38 -32.04
C PHE A 46 11.63 -33.39 -33.19
N VAL A 47 11.33 -32.21 -33.73
CA VAL A 47 10.45 -32.08 -34.89
C VAL A 47 11.25 -32.31 -36.17
N GLU A 48 10.85 -33.29 -36.97
CA GLU A 48 11.48 -33.58 -38.26
C GLU A 48 11.46 -32.35 -39.17
N GLY A 49 12.63 -31.95 -39.69
CA GLY A 49 12.80 -30.75 -40.51
C GLY A 49 12.90 -29.43 -39.75
N LYS A 50 12.76 -29.41 -38.41
CA LYS A 50 12.91 -28.21 -37.57
C LYS A 50 13.81 -28.49 -36.36
N ASN A 51 15.13 -28.51 -36.56
CA ASN A 51 16.12 -28.85 -35.53
C ASN A 51 16.18 -27.86 -34.33
N HIS A 52 15.45 -26.75 -34.37
CA HIS A 52 15.36 -25.75 -33.30
C HIS A 52 14.06 -25.84 -32.48
N VAL A 53 13.19 -26.81 -32.79
CA VAL A 53 11.87 -26.98 -32.19
C VAL A 53 11.79 -28.36 -31.55
N ILE A 54 11.23 -28.40 -30.34
CA ILE A 54 11.02 -29.62 -29.57
C ILE A 54 9.54 -29.81 -29.23
N ARG A 55 9.19 -31.06 -28.95
CA ARG A 55 7.95 -31.47 -28.31
C ARG A 55 8.29 -32.11 -26.98
N LEU A 56 7.52 -31.79 -25.95
CA LEU A 56 7.70 -32.33 -24.61
C LEU A 56 6.58 -33.32 -24.32
N LYS A 57 6.95 -34.59 -24.11
CA LYS A 57 6.01 -35.67 -23.87
C LYS A 57 6.06 -36.10 -22.40
N SER A 58 4.90 -36.06 -21.76
CA SER A 58 4.68 -36.45 -20.36
C SER A 58 4.81 -37.97 -20.17
N CYS A 59 4.86 -38.41 -18.90
CA CYS A 59 4.79 -39.83 -18.53
C CYS A 59 3.48 -40.52 -18.95
N HIS A 60 2.42 -39.76 -19.26
CA HIS A 60 1.15 -40.29 -19.76
C HIS A 60 1.13 -40.43 -21.30
N GLY A 61 2.26 -40.19 -21.97
CA GLY A 61 2.35 -40.26 -23.44
C GLY A 61 1.71 -39.07 -24.17
N ARG A 62 1.31 -38.03 -23.43
CA ARG A 62 0.67 -36.80 -23.95
C ARG A 62 1.68 -35.66 -24.06
N TYR A 63 1.43 -34.72 -24.97
CA TYR A 63 2.34 -33.62 -25.25
C TYR A 63 1.94 -32.35 -24.50
N LEU A 64 2.94 -31.54 -24.14
CA LEU A 64 2.73 -30.21 -23.58
C LEU A 64 2.19 -29.26 -24.65
N THR A 65 0.97 -28.78 -24.47
CA THR A 65 0.20 -28.10 -25.51
C THR A 65 -0.20 -26.69 -25.06
N ALA A 66 0.11 -25.69 -25.89
CA ALA A 66 -0.38 -24.33 -25.73
C ALA A 66 -1.81 -24.21 -26.28
N SER A 67 -2.80 -24.05 -25.39
CA SER A 67 -4.22 -23.90 -25.77
C SER A 67 -4.59 -22.43 -25.98
N ASP A 68 -5.56 -22.14 -26.84
CA ASP A 68 -6.07 -20.77 -26.99
C ASP A 68 -7.03 -20.34 -25.87
N GLU A 69 -7.40 -21.26 -24.98
CA GLU A 69 -8.23 -20.99 -23.81
C GLU A 69 -7.57 -20.03 -22.83
N SER A 70 -8.33 -19.04 -22.35
CA SER A 70 -7.91 -18.18 -21.24
C SER A 70 -7.86 -19.00 -19.95
N PHE A 71 -6.86 -18.76 -19.09
CA PHE A 71 -6.74 -19.49 -17.83
C PHE A 71 -7.84 -19.10 -16.83
N LEU A 72 -7.97 -17.80 -16.54
CA LEU A 72 -9.02 -17.22 -15.68
C LEU A 72 -9.45 -15.86 -16.25
N LEU A 73 -10.74 -15.55 -16.18
CA LEU A 73 -11.29 -14.28 -16.65
C LEU A 73 -10.65 -13.11 -15.89
N GLY A 74 -10.12 -12.13 -16.62
CA GLY A 74 -9.43 -10.96 -16.04
C GLY A 74 -7.98 -11.21 -15.59
N MET A 75 -7.43 -12.42 -15.76
CA MET A 75 -6.00 -12.71 -15.53
C MET A 75 -5.24 -12.85 -16.85
N THR A 76 -3.94 -12.54 -16.85
CA THR A 76 -3.09 -12.70 -18.04
C THR A 76 -2.67 -14.15 -18.23
N GLY A 77 -2.50 -14.58 -19.47
CA GLY A 77 -2.01 -15.90 -19.82
C GLY A 77 -3.08 -16.91 -20.21
N LYS A 78 -2.73 -17.71 -21.22
CA LYS A 78 -3.56 -18.80 -21.76
C LYS A 78 -3.14 -20.15 -21.17
N LYS A 79 -4.06 -21.11 -21.17
CA LYS A 79 -3.83 -22.44 -20.57
C LYS A 79 -2.76 -23.22 -21.31
N VAL A 80 -1.99 -23.98 -20.55
CA VAL A 80 -1.14 -25.05 -21.06
C VAL A 80 -1.72 -26.36 -20.56
N LEU A 81 -1.84 -27.35 -21.45
CA LEU A 81 -2.49 -28.63 -21.20
C LEU A 81 -1.59 -29.78 -21.62
N GLN A 82 -1.95 -31.00 -21.25
CA GLN A 82 -1.41 -32.23 -21.83
C GLN A 82 -2.44 -32.85 -22.78
N THR A 83 -2.15 -32.86 -24.09
CA THR A 83 -3.07 -33.41 -25.10
C THR A 83 -2.39 -34.42 -26.01
N ILE A 84 -3.21 -35.22 -26.69
CA ILE A 84 -2.77 -36.03 -27.81
C ILE A 84 -3.08 -35.19 -29.06
N PRO A 85 -2.07 -34.75 -29.84
CA PRO A 85 -2.31 -33.95 -31.03
C PRO A 85 -3.08 -34.79 -32.06
N SER A 86 -4.15 -34.22 -32.62
CA SER A 86 -4.94 -34.86 -33.69
C SER A 86 -4.14 -34.99 -35.00
N SER A 87 -3.13 -34.13 -35.18
CA SER A 87 -2.17 -34.20 -36.28
C SER A 87 -0.79 -33.80 -35.78
N MET A 88 0.26 -34.52 -36.19
CA MET A 88 1.66 -34.14 -35.92
C MET A 88 2.10 -32.86 -36.64
N LYS A 89 1.20 -32.19 -37.37
CA LYS A 89 1.38 -30.84 -37.94
C LYS A 89 0.87 -29.73 -37.01
N ASP A 90 0.28 -30.08 -35.87
CA ASP A 90 -0.21 -29.11 -34.92
C ASP A 90 0.96 -28.35 -34.28
N ASN A 91 1.00 -27.04 -34.48
CA ASN A 91 2.05 -26.18 -33.93
C ASN A 91 1.80 -25.85 -32.44
N SER A 92 0.66 -26.24 -31.87
CA SER A 92 0.31 -25.99 -30.46
C SER A 92 1.19 -26.78 -29.47
N VAL A 93 1.77 -27.91 -29.92
CA VAL A 93 2.68 -28.76 -29.14
C VAL A 93 4.17 -28.45 -29.37
N GLU A 94 4.46 -27.49 -30.25
CA GLU A 94 5.81 -27.13 -30.66
C GLU A 94 6.36 -25.98 -29.82
N TRP A 95 7.53 -26.21 -29.21
CA TRP A 95 8.23 -25.24 -28.37
C TRP A 95 9.63 -24.97 -28.91
N GLU A 96 10.01 -23.70 -29.03
CA GLU A 96 11.34 -23.24 -29.41
C GLU A 96 12.14 -22.88 -28.16
N PRO A 97 13.15 -23.68 -27.76
CA PRO A 97 13.96 -23.40 -26.58
C PRO A 97 15.01 -22.33 -26.87
N ARG A 98 15.01 -21.24 -26.11
CA ARG A 98 16.02 -20.18 -26.19
C ARG A 98 16.83 -20.11 -24.90
N LYS A 99 18.16 -20.07 -25.04
CA LYS A 99 19.08 -20.00 -23.89
C LYS A 99 19.18 -18.55 -23.42
N GLU A 100 19.03 -18.35 -22.12
CA GLU A 100 19.18 -17.06 -21.46
C GLU A 100 20.04 -17.26 -20.21
N GLY A 101 21.35 -17.06 -20.36
CA GLY A 101 22.33 -17.43 -19.34
C GLY A 101 22.32 -18.93 -19.04
N PHE A 102 22.04 -19.29 -17.78
CA PHE A 102 21.89 -20.68 -17.31
C PHE A 102 20.45 -21.21 -17.40
N HIS A 103 19.51 -20.38 -17.85
CA HIS A 103 18.10 -20.73 -17.97
C HIS A 103 17.70 -20.90 -19.43
N VAL A 104 16.50 -21.45 -19.63
CA VAL A 104 15.87 -21.64 -20.92
C VAL A 104 14.47 -21.04 -20.86
N THR A 105 14.11 -20.30 -21.91
CA THR A 105 12.72 -19.93 -22.19
C THR A 105 12.18 -20.85 -23.27
N LEU A 106 10.90 -21.25 -23.13
CA LEU A 106 10.21 -22.08 -24.12
C LEU A 106 9.18 -21.22 -24.84
N ARG A 107 9.44 -20.91 -26.11
CA ARG A 107 8.65 -19.99 -26.93
C ARG A 107 7.71 -20.75 -27.85
N THR A 108 6.45 -20.31 -27.96
CA THR A 108 5.50 -20.81 -28.97
C THR A 108 5.70 -20.08 -30.30
N LYS A 109 5.17 -20.64 -31.40
CA LYS A 109 5.19 -19.99 -32.73
C LYS A 109 4.64 -18.55 -32.71
N GLY A 110 3.65 -18.28 -31.84
CA GLY A 110 3.05 -16.96 -31.65
C GLY A 110 3.88 -15.97 -30.81
N GLY A 111 5.10 -16.30 -30.41
CA GLY A 111 5.99 -15.40 -29.67
C GLY A 111 5.74 -15.33 -28.16
N LYS A 112 4.87 -16.19 -27.62
CA LYS A 112 4.56 -16.26 -26.19
C LYS A 112 5.44 -17.30 -25.51
N PHE A 113 5.66 -17.17 -24.21
CA PHE A 113 6.58 -18.01 -23.47
C PHE A 113 5.88 -18.85 -22.41
N LEU A 114 6.35 -20.08 -22.18
CA LEU A 114 5.90 -20.92 -21.09
C LEU A 114 6.21 -20.26 -19.75
N ARG A 115 5.20 -20.12 -18.90
CA ARG A 115 5.27 -19.37 -17.65
C ARG A 115 4.83 -20.19 -16.45
N ALA A 116 5.68 -20.19 -15.43
CA ALA A 116 5.41 -20.71 -14.11
C ALA A 116 4.73 -19.63 -13.23
N ASN A 117 3.46 -19.79 -12.90
CA ASN A 117 2.75 -18.83 -12.07
C ASN A 117 2.98 -19.00 -10.55
N GLY A 118 3.40 -17.92 -9.91
CA GLY A 118 3.38 -17.76 -8.44
C GLY A 118 2.05 -17.21 -7.92
N GLY A 119 2.01 -16.73 -6.67
CA GLY A 119 0.85 -15.96 -6.17
C GLY A 119 -0.17 -16.78 -5.36
N THR A 120 -1.47 -16.62 -5.61
CA THR A 120 -2.61 -17.21 -4.85
C THR A 120 -3.38 -18.22 -5.71
N PRO A 121 -3.91 -19.34 -5.16
CA PRO A 121 -4.77 -20.25 -5.94
C PRO A 121 -6.02 -19.54 -6.50
N PRO A 122 -6.55 -19.92 -7.68
CA PRO A 122 -6.13 -21.04 -8.53
C PRO A 122 -4.88 -20.76 -9.37
N TRP A 123 -4.41 -19.51 -9.36
CA TRP A 123 -3.25 -19.04 -10.13
C TRP A 123 -1.92 -19.62 -9.64
N ARG A 124 -1.77 -19.75 -8.32
CA ARG A 124 -0.59 -20.36 -7.69
C ARG A 124 -0.38 -21.76 -8.23
N ASN A 125 0.86 -22.04 -8.64
CA ASN A 125 1.30 -23.32 -9.18
C ASN A 125 0.70 -23.67 -10.55
N SER A 126 -0.08 -22.80 -11.18
CA SER A 126 -0.53 -23.07 -12.54
C SER A 126 0.59 -22.84 -13.55
N ILE A 127 0.41 -23.41 -14.73
CA ILE A 127 1.27 -23.20 -15.90
C ILE A 127 0.43 -22.53 -16.97
N THR A 128 0.93 -21.41 -17.47
CA THR A 128 0.30 -20.69 -18.59
C THR A 128 1.36 -20.36 -19.61
N TYR A 129 0.96 -19.79 -20.74
CA TYR A 129 1.92 -19.17 -21.65
C TYR A 129 1.46 -17.75 -22.01
N ASP A 130 2.39 -16.80 -21.96
CA ASP A 130 2.16 -15.40 -22.29
C ASP A 130 3.48 -14.64 -22.50
N VAL A 131 3.39 -13.35 -22.84
CA VAL A 131 4.52 -12.41 -22.76
C VAL A 131 4.45 -11.67 -21.42
N PRO A 132 5.48 -11.77 -20.55
CA PRO A 132 5.49 -11.01 -19.31
C PRO A 132 5.50 -9.49 -19.59
N GLN A 133 4.47 -8.79 -19.11
CA GLN A 133 4.31 -7.34 -19.32
C GLN A 133 4.98 -6.50 -18.23
N ARG A 134 5.34 -7.11 -17.09
CA ARG A 134 5.92 -6.43 -15.92
C ARG A 134 7.32 -6.92 -15.68
N THR A 135 8.21 -6.01 -15.25
CA THR A 135 9.58 -6.32 -14.83
C THR A 135 9.62 -7.41 -13.76
N ALA A 136 8.71 -7.37 -12.79
CA ALA A 136 8.61 -8.35 -11.70
C ALA A 136 8.11 -9.76 -12.12
N THR A 137 7.78 -9.97 -13.39
CA THR A 137 7.31 -11.28 -13.92
C THR A 137 8.19 -11.81 -15.04
N GLN A 138 9.27 -11.09 -15.39
CA GLN A 138 10.18 -11.51 -16.48
C GLN A 138 10.90 -12.81 -16.15
N ASP A 139 11.19 -13.07 -14.87
CA ASP A 139 11.81 -14.30 -14.40
C ASP A 139 10.86 -15.52 -14.41
N TRP A 140 9.54 -15.31 -14.56
CA TRP A 140 8.56 -16.40 -14.46
C TRP A 140 8.55 -17.31 -15.69
N VAL A 141 9.17 -16.88 -16.79
CA VAL A 141 9.32 -17.66 -18.02
C VAL A 141 10.68 -18.35 -18.13
N LEU A 142 11.56 -18.11 -17.15
CA LEU A 142 12.86 -18.75 -17.06
C LEU A 142 12.72 -20.12 -16.39
N TRP A 143 13.24 -21.13 -17.08
CA TRP A 143 13.27 -22.52 -16.61
C TRP A 143 14.70 -23.01 -16.57
N GLU A 144 15.06 -23.70 -15.50
CA GLU A 144 16.30 -24.47 -15.42
C GLU A 144 16.02 -25.91 -15.86
N VAL A 145 16.96 -26.48 -16.61
CA VAL A 145 16.82 -27.79 -17.24
C VAL A 145 17.69 -28.80 -16.50
N ASP A 146 17.03 -29.73 -15.81
CA ASP A 146 17.70 -30.86 -15.18
C ASP A 146 17.67 -32.05 -16.16
N VAL A 147 18.84 -32.46 -16.67
CA VAL A 147 18.95 -33.59 -17.61
C VAL A 147 18.80 -34.91 -16.87
N VAL A 148 17.93 -35.79 -17.36
CA VAL A 148 17.68 -37.12 -16.79
C VAL A 148 18.18 -38.20 -17.75
N ASP A 149 19.14 -39.00 -17.30
CA ASP A 149 19.59 -40.18 -18.04
C ASP A 149 18.57 -41.33 -17.87
N ILE A 150 17.96 -41.75 -18.98
CA ILE A 150 16.92 -42.80 -18.99
C ILE A 150 17.55 -44.20 -18.89
N SER A 151 18.83 -44.33 -19.27
CA SER A 151 19.55 -45.61 -19.38
C SER A 151 19.73 -46.34 -18.04
N LEU A 152 19.64 -45.63 -16.92
CA LEU A 152 19.81 -46.17 -15.56
C LEU A 152 18.49 -46.61 -14.88
N LEU A 153 17.33 -46.36 -15.50
CA LEU A 153 16.02 -46.62 -14.88
C LEU A 153 15.22 -47.75 -15.54
N GLU A 154 15.63 -48.22 -16.71
CA GLU A 154 14.99 -49.37 -17.39
C GLU A 154 15.47 -50.72 -16.82
N SER A 155 16.53 -50.76 -16.00
CA SER A 155 17.03 -51.99 -15.35
C SER A 155 16.28 -52.41 -14.08
N SER A 156 15.38 -51.57 -13.55
CA SER A 156 14.62 -51.87 -12.32
C SER A 156 13.14 -52.23 -12.55
N GLU A 157 12.67 -52.33 -13.79
CA GLU A 157 11.22 -52.44 -14.08
C GLU A 157 10.83 -53.67 -14.91
N SER A 158 11.17 -54.85 -14.41
CA SER A 158 10.60 -56.11 -14.88
C SER A 158 9.88 -56.89 -13.77
N LEU A 159 8.91 -56.29 -13.07
CA LEU A 159 7.85 -57.05 -12.39
C LEU A 159 6.53 -56.23 -12.36
N PRO A 160 5.40 -56.80 -12.79
CA PRO A 160 4.11 -56.12 -12.79
C PRO A 160 3.53 -56.03 -11.37
N SER A 161 3.14 -54.82 -10.97
CA SER A 161 2.45 -54.53 -9.71
C SER A 161 1.00 -55.01 -9.78
N ASN A 162 0.76 -56.21 -9.27
CA ASN A 162 -0.54 -56.61 -8.75
C ASN A 162 -0.37 -56.98 -7.27
N MET A 163 -1.40 -56.64 -6.50
CA MET A 163 -1.60 -56.89 -5.06
C MET A 163 -1.31 -55.69 -4.14
N SER A 164 -2.41 -55.09 -3.65
CA SER A 164 -2.48 -54.47 -2.31
C SER A 164 -2.06 -55.50 -1.24
N PRO A 165 -1.59 -55.10 -0.04
CA PRO A 165 -2.56 -54.94 1.05
C PRO A 165 -2.19 -53.91 2.13
N ALA A 166 -3.14 -53.76 3.04
CA ALA A 166 -3.18 -52.92 4.22
C ALA A 166 -2.03 -53.13 5.21
N SER A 167 -1.84 -52.08 6.00
CA SER A 167 -1.12 -51.97 7.26
C SER A 167 -1.11 -53.22 8.14
N SER A 168 0.08 -53.63 8.60
CA SER A 168 0.32 -54.06 9.98
C SER A 168 1.82 -54.11 10.30
N PHE A 169 2.11 -53.72 11.54
CA PHE A 169 3.38 -53.70 12.25
C PHE A 169 4.13 -55.04 12.23
N CYS A 170 5.46 -55.00 12.42
CA CYS A 170 6.17 -55.99 13.25
C CYS A 170 7.59 -55.51 13.66
N SER A 171 7.73 -55.28 14.97
CA SER A 171 8.68 -55.89 15.90
C SER A 171 10.06 -56.33 15.43
N TRP A 172 11.10 -55.89 16.14
CA TRP A 172 12.45 -56.47 16.14
C TRP A 172 12.73 -57.19 17.48
N PRO A 173 13.51 -58.29 17.51
CA PRO A 173 13.83 -59.03 18.73
C PRO A 173 15.11 -58.52 19.44
N PRO A 174 15.39 -58.99 20.67
CA PRO A 174 16.38 -58.42 21.60
C PRO A 174 17.72 -59.19 21.59
N GLU A 175 18.80 -58.61 22.13
CA GLU A 175 19.76 -59.25 23.07
C GLU A 175 20.68 -58.19 23.75
N ASP A 176 20.70 -58.24 25.08
CA ASP A 176 21.79 -58.19 26.06
C ASP A 176 22.90 -57.11 26.03
N PHE A 177 22.92 -56.24 27.07
CA PHE A 177 23.78 -56.41 28.25
C PHE A 177 23.56 -55.29 29.29
N SER A 178 23.62 -55.69 30.55
CA SER A 178 23.22 -54.96 31.75
C SER A 178 24.31 -54.06 32.36
N THR A 179 23.84 -53.08 33.15
CA THR A 179 24.29 -52.70 34.52
C THR A 179 24.89 -51.29 34.67
N ALA A 180 24.17 -50.39 35.37
CA ALA A 180 24.46 -50.01 36.77
C ALA A 180 23.88 -48.62 37.14
N GLY A 181 23.23 -48.55 38.32
CA GLY A 181 23.16 -47.34 39.15
C GLY A 181 21.88 -46.52 39.06
N SER A 182 20.87 -46.87 39.88
CA SER A 182 20.40 -46.15 41.09
C SER A 182 19.83 -44.74 40.86
N ASP A 183 18.75 -44.29 41.46
CA ASP A 183 17.69 -44.88 42.27
C ASP A 183 16.64 -43.77 42.37
N SER A 184 15.40 -44.18 42.66
CA SER A 184 14.52 -43.55 43.64
C SER A 184 13.18 -42.95 43.16
N TYR A 185 12.15 -43.70 43.55
CA TYR A 185 10.74 -43.40 43.86
C TYR A 185 9.78 -43.02 42.71
N ARG A 186 8.98 -43.96 42.18
CA ARG A 186 7.81 -44.69 42.78
C ARG A 186 6.62 -43.72 42.93
N SER A 187 5.65 -43.66 42.01
CA SER A 187 4.54 -44.63 41.72
C SER A 187 3.21 -44.01 42.16
N GLN A 188 2.02 -44.36 41.67
CA GLN A 188 1.57 -45.28 40.64
C GLN A 188 0.06 -45.06 40.43
N THR A 189 -0.35 -45.20 39.17
CA THR A 189 -1.50 -45.96 38.66
C THR A 189 -2.92 -45.76 39.23
N SER A 190 -3.76 -45.31 38.31
CA SER A 190 -4.98 -45.97 37.81
C SER A 190 -5.44 -47.29 38.44
N ILE A 191 -6.74 -47.36 38.74
CA ILE A 191 -7.51 -48.61 38.76
C ILE A 191 -8.74 -48.45 37.85
N ILE A 192 -8.96 -49.47 37.02
CA ILE A 192 -10.09 -49.72 36.12
C ILE A 192 -11.25 -50.35 36.91
N SER A 193 -12.51 -49.98 36.65
CA SER A 193 -13.58 -50.96 36.32
C SER A 193 -15.00 -50.39 36.13
N LYS A 194 -15.56 -50.74 34.95
CA LYS A 194 -16.92 -51.29 34.67
C LYS A 194 -18.17 -50.37 34.57
N LYS A 195 -18.60 -50.24 33.31
CA LYS A 195 -19.96 -50.33 32.71
C LYS A 195 -21.21 -49.88 33.51
N SER A 196 -21.96 -48.94 32.94
CA SER A 196 -23.38 -49.11 32.59
C SER A 196 -23.82 -48.10 31.51
N ALA A 197 -24.66 -48.55 30.58
CA ALA A 197 -25.28 -47.72 29.55
C ALA A 197 -26.26 -46.70 30.17
N GLY A 198 -26.24 -45.47 29.64
CA GLY A 198 -27.19 -44.42 29.96
C GLY A 198 -26.98 -43.24 29.01
N LEU A 199 -27.98 -42.98 28.16
CA LEU A 199 -28.11 -41.81 27.31
C LEU A 199 -27.92 -40.53 28.13
N TYR A 200 -26.84 -39.76 27.92
CA TYR A 200 -26.84 -38.32 28.17
C TYR A 200 -25.85 -37.61 27.23
N ALA A 201 -26.36 -36.52 26.68
CA ALA A 201 -25.74 -35.63 25.72
C ALA A 201 -24.40 -35.07 26.23
N SER A 202 -23.42 -34.99 25.34
CA SER A 202 -22.25 -34.14 25.56
C SER A 202 -22.69 -32.69 25.38
N GLU A 203 -22.93 -32.01 26.50
CA GLU A 203 -22.87 -30.56 26.59
C GLU A 203 -21.48 -30.10 26.12
N ARG A 204 -21.44 -29.57 24.89
CA ARG A 204 -20.36 -28.65 24.50
C ARG A 204 -20.63 -27.35 25.26
N GLN A 205 -19.65 -26.88 26.02
CA GLN A 205 -19.65 -25.50 26.51
C GLN A 205 -19.50 -24.54 25.31
N ASN A 206 -20.60 -24.29 24.60
CA ASN A 206 -20.74 -23.12 23.73
C ASN A 206 -21.09 -21.96 24.66
N GLY A 207 -20.16 -21.02 24.83
CA GLY A 207 -20.49 -19.76 25.48
C GLY A 207 -21.51 -19.01 24.63
N ASP A 208 -22.58 -18.53 25.26
CA ASP A 208 -23.61 -17.72 24.61
C ASP A 208 -22.98 -16.41 24.06
N GLY A 209 -22.92 -16.27 22.74
CA GLY A 209 -22.36 -15.07 22.07
C GLY A 209 -23.31 -13.89 22.08
N MET A 210 -24.54 -14.08 22.56
CA MET A 210 -25.56 -13.03 22.63
C MET A 210 -25.19 -11.89 23.59
N GLU A 211 -24.25 -12.11 24.53
CA GLU A 211 -23.76 -11.08 25.44
C GLU A 211 -23.22 -9.83 24.73
N PHE A 212 -22.69 -9.97 23.50
CA PHE A 212 -22.20 -8.85 22.69
C PHE A 212 -23.33 -8.02 22.04
N PHE A 213 -24.54 -8.58 21.98
CA PHE A 213 -25.67 -8.02 21.24
C PHE A 213 -26.81 -7.54 22.16
N HIS A 214 -26.99 -8.13 23.34
CA HIS A 214 -28.07 -7.78 24.29
C HIS A 214 -28.14 -6.30 24.69
N ARG A 215 -27.01 -5.57 24.65
CA ARG A 215 -26.95 -4.14 25.04
C ARG A 215 -26.82 -3.20 23.83
N ALA A 216 -26.69 -3.73 22.61
CA ALA A 216 -26.34 -2.95 21.44
C ALA A 216 -27.55 -2.71 20.54
N LYS A 217 -27.90 -1.45 20.29
CA LYS A 217 -28.88 -1.09 19.25
C LYS A 217 -28.30 -1.26 17.84
N ALA A 218 -27.02 -0.92 17.68
CA ALA A 218 -26.27 -1.17 16.47
C ALA A 218 -24.84 -1.60 16.80
N VAL A 219 -24.25 -2.32 15.85
CA VAL A 219 -22.90 -2.86 15.97
C VAL A 219 -22.08 -2.56 14.72
N ARG A 220 -20.75 -2.55 14.88
CA ARG A 220 -19.81 -2.67 13.77
C ARG A 220 -19.01 -3.94 13.97
N LEU A 221 -18.91 -4.72 12.90
CA LEU A 221 -18.19 -6.00 12.93
C LEU A 221 -16.80 -5.82 12.34
N GLN A 222 -15.77 -5.97 13.18
CA GLN A 222 -14.38 -5.85 12.80
C GLN A 222 -13.77 -7.23 12.48
N SER A 223 -13.22 -7.40 11.29
CA SER A 223 -12.54 -8.62 10.87
C SER A 223 -11.13 -8.72 11.45
N HIS A 224 -10.54 -9.91 11.36
CA HIS A 224 -9.14 -10.17 11.73
C HIS A 224 -8.09 -9.28 11.03
N LEU A 225 -8.45 -8.55 9.97
CA LEU A 225 -7.58 -7.63 9.23
C LEU A 225 -7.70 -6.17 9.71
N GLY A 226 -8.45 -5.91 10.78
CA GLY A 226 -8.78 -4.56 11.25
C GLY A 226 -9.62 -3.79 10.23
N LYS A 227 -10.52 -4.50 9.54
CA LYS A 227 -11.48 -3.92 8.58
C LYS A 227 -12.89 -4.18 9.06
N TYR A 228 -13.82 -3.35 8.67
CA TYR A 228 -15.22 -3.46 9.07
C TYR A 228 -16.07 -4.07 7.98
N LEU A 229 -17.12 -4.80 8.39
CA LEU A 229 -18.19 -5.25 7.53
C LEU A 229 -18.98 -4.03 7.03
N VAL A 230 -19.03 -3.82 5.72
CA VAL A 230 -19.65 -2.66 5.08
C VAL A 230 -20.64 -3.10 4.01
N ALA A 231 -21.83 -2.53 4.07
CA ALA A 231 -22.84 -2.57 3.03
C ALA A 231 -22.43 -1.64 1.88
N ASP A 232 -22.29 -2.15 0.65
CA ASP A 232 -21.98 -1.32 -0.52
C ASP A 232 -23.21 -0.57 -1.03
N GLU A 233 -22.97 0.47 -1.84
CA GLU A 233 -23.99 1.37 -2.43
C GLU A 233 -24.85 0.70 -3.50
N ASP A 234 -24.44 -0.47 -3.99
CA ASP A 234 -25.24 -1.26 -4.95
C ASP A 234 -26.44 -1.95 -4.27
N GLU A 235 -26.56 -1.81 -2.94
CA GLU A 235 -27.58 -2.42 -2.10
C GLU A 235 -27.65 -3.97 -2.21
N GLU A 236 -26.62 -4.61 -2.77
CA GLU A 236 -26.57 -6.06 -2.97
C GLU A 236 -25.30 -6.63 -2.33
N THR A 237 -24.15 -5.98 -2.51
CA THR A 237 -22.87 -6.56 -2.11
C THR A 237 -22.46 -6.14 -0.70
N VAL A 238 -21.77 -7.05 -0.02
CA VAL A 238 -21.18 -6.79 1.30
C VAL A 238 -19.68 -7.05 1.22
N ARG A 239 -18.90 -6.12 1.74
CA ARG A 239 -17.44 -6.16 1.67
C ARG A 239 -16.77 -5.69 2.95
N GLN A 240 -15.46 -5.84 3.00
CA GLN A 240 -14.63 -5.29 4.05
C GLN A 240 -14.05 -3.94 3.62
N SER A 241 -14.10 -2.98 4.53
CA SER A 241 -13.51 -1.65 4.33
C SER A 241 -12.74 -1.21 5.56
N ARG A 242 -11.72 -0.35 5.39
CA ARG A 242 -11.07 0.32 6.52
C ARG A 242 -11.89 1.49 7.05
N HIS A 243 -12.90 1.95 6.31
CA HIS A 243 -13.75 3.09 6.67
C HIS A 243 -14.87 2.69 7.65
N GLY A 244 -14.50 2.25 8.85
CA GLY A 244 -15.43 1.79 9.90
C GLY A 244 -16.27 2.89 10.58
N ALA A 245 -15.97 4.16 10.33
CA ALA A 245 -16.75 5.29 10.84
C ALA A 245 -17.96 5.65 9.95
N THR A 246 -18.06 5.05 8.76
CA THR A 246 -19.18 5.31 7.83
C THR A 246 -20.47 4.69 8.34
N HIS A 247 -21.62 5.31 8.03
CA HIS A 247 -22.93 4.74 8.34
C HIS A 247 -23.12 3.36 7.70
N LYS A 248 -22.45 3.10 6.56
CA LYS A 248 -22.43 1.79 5.87
C LYS A 248 -21.80 0.65 6.66
N ALA A 249 -20.97 0.95 7.66
CA ALA A 249 -20.38 -0.04 8.54
C ALA A 249 -21.26 -0.36 9.76
N ARG A 250 -22.34 0.42 9.98
CA ARG A 250 -23.28 0.24 11.09
C ARG A 250 -24.35 -0.76 10.69
N TRP A 251 -24.53 -1.77 11.52
CA TRP A 251 -25.56 -2.79 11.37
C TRP A 251 -26.49 -2.74 12.57
N THR A 252 -27.76 -2.46 12.35
CA THR A 252 -28.79 -2.50 13.40
C THR A 252 -29.09 -3.95 13.74
N VAL A 253 -29.14 -4.25 15.03
CA VAL A 253 -29.40 -5.61 15.53
C VAL A 253 -30.89 -5.75 15.78
N GLU A 254 -31.53 -6.69 15.07
CA GLU A 254 -32.92 -7.07 15.30
C GLU A 254 -32.97 -8.49 15.87
N PHE A 255 -33.63 -8.68 17.00
CA PHE A 255 -33.82 -9.98 17.62
C PHE A 255 -34.99 -10.72 16.95
N VAL A 256 -34.87 -12.03 16.79
CA VAL A 256 -35.93 -12.84 16.20
C VAL A 256 -37.00 -13.15 17.25
N GLU A 257 -38.25 -12.76 16.98
CA GLU A 257 -39.37 -12.99 17.89
C GLU A 257 -39.60 -14.49 18.11
N GLY A 258 -39.40 -14.96 19.35
CA GLY A 258 -39.50 -16.38 19.72
C GLY A 258 -38.18 -17.17 19.67
N ASN A 259 -37.05 -16.55 19.30
CA ASN A 259 -35.73 -17.16 19.40
C ASN A 259 -34.66 -16.14 19.84
N ASP A 260 -34.43 -16.07 21.15
CA ASP A 260 -33.54 -15.09 21.77
C ASP A 260 -32.05 -15.34 21.48
N HIS A 261 -31.68 -16.47 20.84
CA HIS A 261 -30.29 -16.80 20.50
C HIS A 261 -29.91 -16.45 19.06
N VAL A 262 -30.84 -15.85 18.30
CA VAL A 262 -30.64 -15.55 16.87
C VAL A 262 -30.88 -14.08 16.61
N ILE A 263 -30.01 -13.48 15.79
CA ILE A 263 -30.09 -12.08 15.40
C ILE A 263 -30.21 -11.93 13.89
N ARG A 264 -30.79 -10.80 13.50
CA ARG A 264 -30.81 -10.29 12.13
C ARG A 264 -30.02 -8.98 12.13
N LEU A 265 -29.17 -8.83 11.13
CA LEU A 265 -28.32 -7.64 10.96
C LEU A 265 -28.84 -6.82 9.79
N LYS A 266 -29.30 -5.61 10.07
CA LYS A 266 -29.88 -4.69 9.09
C LYS A 266 -28.89 -3.59 8.73
N SER A 267 -28.65 -3.42 7.44
CA SER A 267 -27.75 -2.39 6.88
C SER A 267 -28.39 -1.00 6.95
N CYS A 268 -27.59 0.03 6.67
CA CYS A 268 -28.06 1.40 6.51
C CYS A 268 -29.10 1.60 5.40
N HIS A 269 -29.16 0.68 4.42
CA HIS A 269 -30.14 0.69 3.33
C HIS A 269 -31.45 0.00 3.73
N GLY A 270 -31.59 -0.44 4.98
CA GLY A 270 -32.76 -1.17 5.47
C GLY A 270 -32.84 -2.63 5.00
N ARG A 271 -31.78 -3.16 4.38
CA ARG A 271 -31.66 -4.55 3.90
C ARG A 271 -30.95 -5.42 4.92
N TYR A 272 -31.17 -6.72 4.87
CA TYR A 272 -30.60 -7.67 5.83
C TYR A 272 -29.35 -8.34 5.28
N LEU A 273 -28.42 -8.69 6.18
CA LEU A 273 -27.25 -9.50 5.86
C LEU A 273 -27.70 -10.95 5.59
N THR A 274 -27.57 -11.40 4.36
CA THR A 274 -28.15 -12.66 3.88
C THR A 274 -27.07 -13.62 3.41
N ALA A 275 -27.09 -14.84 3.91
CA ALA A 275 -26.31 -15.96 3.40
C ALA A 275 -26.99 -16.53 2.13
N SER A 276 -26.39 -16.31 0.96
CA SER A 276 -26.91 -16.84 -0.32
C SER A 276 -26.27 -18.19 -0.64
N ASP A 277 -27.05 -19.11 -1.22
CA ASP A 277 -26.51 -20.40 -1.67
C ASP A 277 -25.56 -20.34 -2.85
N ASP A 278 -25.45 -19.17 -3.50
CA ASP A 278 -24.61 -18.97 -4.67
C ASP A 278 -23.12 -19.09 -4.34
N PRO A 279 -22.34 -19.83 -5.16
CA PRO A 279 -20.89 -19.85 -5.01
C PRO A 279 -20.30 -18.45 -5.26
N PHE A 280 -19.29 -18.05 -4.47
CA PHE A 280 -18.66 -16.73 -4.62
C PHE A 280 -17.96 -16.54 -5.97
N LEU A 281 -17.07 -17.48 -6.31
CA LEU A 281 -16.37 -17.51 -7.59
C LEU A 281 -15.90 -18.94 -7.88
N LEU A 282 -15.95 -19.36 -9.15
CA LEU A 282 -15.53 -20.70 -9.56
C LEU A 282 -14.08 -20.99 -9.12
N GLY A 283 -13.88 -22.08 -8.39
CA GLY A 283 -12.58 -22.50 -7.86
C GLY A 283 -12.15 -21.83 -6.54
N MET A 284 -12.97 -20.95 -5.97
CA MET A 284 -12.77 -20.35 -4.64
C MET A 284 -13.71 -20.99 -3.61
N THR A 285 -13.28 -21.06 -2.35
CA THR A 285 -14.14 -21.59 -1.27
C THR A 285 -15.09 -20.53 -0.75
N GLY A 286 -16.25 -20.97 -0.26
CA GLY A 286 -17.28 -20.12 0.35
C GLY A 286 -18.37 -19.65 -0.60
N LYS A 287 -19.56 -19.50 -0.03
CA LYS A 287 -20.77 -19.00 -0.70
C LYS A 287 -20.95 -17.50 -0.45
N ARG A 288 -21.70 -16.82 -1.32
CA ARG A 288 -21.90 -15.37 -1.25
C ARG A 288 -22.64 -14.95 0.02
N VAL A 289 -22.35 -13.74 0.46
CA VAL A 289 -23.14 -13.03 1.47
C VAL A 289 -23.52 -11.70 0.86
N VAL A 290 -24.81 -11.39 0.88
CA VAL A 290 -25.41 -10.26 0.17
C VAL A 290 -26.31 -9.45 1.11
N GLN A 291 -26.75 -8.29 0.65
CA GLN A 291 -27.82 -7.54 1.26
C GLN A 291 -29.11 -7.87 0.52
N SER A 292 -30.14 -8.35 1.21
CA SER A 292 -31.45 -8.57 0.58
C SER A 292 -32.60 -8.08 1.45
N ILE A 293 -33.74 -7.84 0.81
CA ILE A 293 -35.00 -7.67 1.51
C ILE A 293 -35.57 -9.08 1.71
N PRO A 294 -36.01 -9.45 2.92
CA PRO A 294 -36.63 -10.75 3.15
C PRO A 294 -37.90 -10.86 2.30
N GLU A 295 -38.02 -11.95 1.54
CA GLU A 295 -39.23 -12.29 0.81
C GLU A 295 -40.31 -12.78 1.78
N THR A 296 -39.89 -13.40 2.90
CA THR A 296 -40.79 -13.79 3.99
C THR A 296 -40.20 -13.45 5.37
N LYS A 297 -41.06 -13.27 6.38
CA LYS A 297 -40.62 -13.00 7.78
C LYS A 297 -39.82 -14.16 8.41
N MET A 298 -39.70 -15.30 7.73
CA MET A 298 -39.04 -16.53 8.19
C MET A 298 -37.85 -16.96 7.31
N ASP A 299 -37.25 -16.03 6.57
CA ASP A 299 -36.09 -16.33 5.74
C ASP A 299 -34.89 -16.73 6.62
N ALA A 300 -34.66 -18.04 6.78
CA ALA A 300 -33.56 -18.58 7.56
C ALA A 300 -32.16 -18.16 7.06
N SER A 301 -32.08 -17.58 5.86
CA SER A 301 -30.86 -17.05 5.25
C SER A 301 -30.42 -15.70 5.83
N ILE A 302 -31.31 -14.96 6.50
CA ILE A 302 -30.99 -13.67 7.18
C ILE A 302 -30.69 -13.83 8.67
N GLU A 303 -30.79 -15.06 9.17
CA GLU A 303 -30.66 -15.40 10.58
C GLU A 303 -29.25 -15.86 10.93
N TRP A 304 -28.67 -15.23 11.95
CA TRP A 304 -27.31 -15.49 12.41
C TRP A 304 -27.32 -15.80 13.90
N GLU A 305 -26.74 -16.94 14.27
CA GLU A 305 -26.51 -17.35 15.66
C GLU A 305 -25.10 -16.90 16.09
N PRO A 306 -24.97 -15.99 17.08
CA PRO A 306 -23.69 -15.55 17.57
C PRO A 306 -23.08 -16.58 18.54
N VAL A 307 -21.91 -17.12 18.19
CA VAL A 307 -21.16 -18.08 19.01
C VAL A 307 -19.91 -17.42 19.56
N LYS A 308 -19.79 -17.36 20.90
CA LYS A 308 -18.64 -16.73 21.57
C LYS A 308 -17.38 -17.57 21.41
N GLU A 309 -16.28 -16.91 21.06
CA GLU A 309 -14.94 -17.51 21.05
C GLU A 309 -13.92 -16.52 21.60
N GLY A 310 -13.65 -16.62 22.91
CA GLY A 310 -12.82 -15.66 23.63
C GLY A 310 -13.46 -14.27 23.67
N SER A 311 -12.75 -13.25 23.18
CA SER A 311 -13.22 -11.86 23.07
C SER A 311 -13.84 -11.52 21.71
N ARG A 312 -14.07 -12.52 20.86
CA ARG A 312 -14.64 -12.37 19.52
C ARG A 312 -15.86 -13.28 19.35
N VAL A 313 -16.59 -13.04 18.27
CA VAL A 313 -17.79 -13.80 17.93
C VAL A 313 -17.67 -14.43 16.54
N LYS A 314 -18.25 -15.61 16.40
CA LYS A 314 -18.56 -16.25 15.12
C LYS A 314 -20.05 -16.06 14.85
N LEU A 315 -20.40 -15.62 13.65
CA LEU A 315 -21.80 -15.57 13.23
C LEU A 315 -22.11 -16.80 12.40
N GLN A 316 -22.96 -17.68 12.94
CA GLN A 316 -23.28 -18.98 12.36
C GLN A 316 -24.64 -18.93 11.64
N THR A 317 -24.69 -19.44 10.41
CA THR A 317 -25.94 -19.70 9.69
C THR A 317 -26.61 -20.96 10.23
N ARG A 318 -27.91 -21.15 10.01
CA ARG A 318 -28.64 -22.40 10.35
C ARG A 318 -27.99 -23.69 9.82
N GLU A 319 -27.28 -23.63 8.70
CA GLU A 319 -26.55 -24.77 8.11
C GLU A 319 -25.21 -25.07 8.81
N GLY A 320 -24.87 -24.33 9.86
CA GLY A 320 -23.63 -24.50 10.62
C GLY A 320 -22.39 -23.84 10.00
N LYS A 321 -22.52 -23.09 8.90
CA LYS A 321 -21.44 -22.31 8.29
C LYS A 321 -21.25 -20.97 8.99
N PHE A 322 -20.07 -20.37 8.86
CA PHE A 322 -19.74 -19.12 9.56
C PHE A 322 -19.48 -17.97 8.61
N LEU A 323 -19.89 -16.76 9.01
CA LEU A 323 -19.56 -15.52 8.31
C LEU A 323 -18.03 -15.31 8.26
N ARG A 324 -17.49 -15.12 7.06
CA ARG A 324 -16.05 -15.12 6.80
C ARG A 324 -15.59 -13.86 6.07
N ALA A 325 -14.60 -13.22 6.67
CA ALA A 325 -13.89 -12.08 6.11
C ALA A 325 -12.69 -12.53 5.25
N ASN A 326 -12.79 -12.42 3.93
CA ASN A 326 -11.73 -12.86 3.02
C ASN A 326 -10.56 -11.88 2.88
N GLY A 327 -9.35 -12.40 3.11
CA GLY A 327 -8.10 -11.75 2.74
C GLY A 327 -7.62 -12.14 1.34
N GLY A 328 -6.40 -11.75 0.97
CA GLY A 328 -5.74 -12.28 -0.24
C GLY A 328 -5.71 -11.33 -1.43
N THR A 329 -5.99 -11.81 -2.65
CA THR A 329 -5.95 -11.05 -3.91
C THR A 329 -7.36 -10.74 -4.43
N PRO A 330 -7.60 -9.61 -5.11
CA PRO A 330 -8.88 -9.38 -5.80
C PRO A 330 -9.18 -10.50 -6.81
N PRO A 331 -10.46 -10.86 -7.02
CA PRO A 331 -11.67 -10.28 -6.44
C PRO A 331 -12.02 -10.78 -5.03
N TRP A 332 -11.29 -11.77 -4.50
CA TRP A 332 -11.55 -12.36 -3.17
C TRP A 332 -11.16 -11.44 -2.01
N ARG A 333 -10.12 -10.62 -2.22
CA ARG A 333 -9.71 -9.61 -1.25
C ARG A 333 -10.90 -8.70 -0.93
N ASN A 334 -11.17 -8.55 0.36
CA ASN A 334 -12.25 -7.74 0.91
C ASN A 334 -13.65 -8.30 0.67
N SER A 335 -13.83 -9.47 0.05
CA SER A 335 -15.17 -10.05 -0.05
C SER A 335 -15.61 -10.66 1.29
N ILE A 336 -16.92 -10.84 1.43
CA ILE A 336 -17.55 -11.56 2.53
C ILE A 336 -18.18 -12.81 1.96
N THR A 337 -17.90 -13.94 2.59
CA THR A 337 -18.53 -15.22 2.24
C THR A 337 -18.97 -15.92 3.52
N HIS A 338 -19.72 -16.99 3.40
CA HIS A 338 -19.95 -17.89 4.53
C HIS A 338 -19.45 -19.30 4.19
N ASP A 339 -18.71 -19.90 5.11
CA ASP A 339 -18.04 -21.20 4.91
C ASP A 339 -17.59 -21.79 6.26
N VAL A 340 -17.17 -23.06 6.24
CA VAL A 340 -16.46 -23.68 7.37
C VAL A 340 -14.96 -23.67 7.04
N PRO A 341 -14.12 -22.93 7.80
CA PRO A 341 -12.69 -22.91 7.54
C PRO A 341 -12.07 -24.30 7.77
N HIS A 342 -11.60 -24.93 6.71
CA HIS A 342 -10.96 -26.27 6.77
C HIS A 342 -9.45 -26.22 7.06
N ARG A 343 -8.83 -25.04 7.06
CA ARG A 343 -7.38 -24.86 7.28
C ARG A 343 -7.12 -24.07 8.55
N THR A 344 -6.07 -24.45 9.30
CA THR A 344 -5.64 -23.75 10.52
C THR A 344 -5.40 -22.25 10.28
N ALA A 345 -4.81 -21.90 9.14
CA ALA A 345 -4.52 -20.50 8.77
C ALA A 345 -5.75 -19.63 8.51
N THR A 346 -6.92 -20.22 8.24
CA THR A 346 -8.17 -19.51 7.95
C THR A 346 -9.16 -19.54 9.12
N GLN A 347 -8.81 -20.20 10.24
CA GLN A 347 -9.69 -20.28 11.41
C GLN A 347 -10.01 -18.89 11.99
N SER A 348 -9.05 -17.96 11.95
CA SER A 348 -9.26 -16.59 12.42
C SER A 348 -10.13 -15.74 11.50
N TRP A 349 -10.46 -16.20 10.28
CA TRP A 349 -11.16 -15.39 9.29
C TRP A 349 -12.66 -15.29 9.56
N VAL A 350 -13.18 -16.18 10.39
CA VAL A 350 -14.59 -16.20 10.83
C VAL A 350 -14.78 -15.53 12.19
N LEU A 351 -13.71 -15.01 12.79
CA LEU A 351 -13.74 -14.29 14.05
C LEU A 351 -13.97 -12.80 13.79
N TRP A 352 -15.00 -12.26 14.43
CA TRP A 352 -15.38 -10.85 14.36
C TRP A 352 -15.28 -10.21 15.74
N GLY A 353 -14.66 -9.03 15.81
CA GLY A 353 -14.80 -8.12 16.95
C GLY A 353 -16.11 -7.34 16.82
N VAL A 354 -16.81 -7.13 17.93
CA VAL A 354 -18.07 -6.40 17.97
C VAL A 354 -17.85 -5.05 18.66
N ASP A 355 -17.95 -3.97 17.89
CA ASP A 355 -17.90 -2.60 18.41
C ASP A 355 -19.35 -2.08 18.54
N MET A 356 -19.84 -1.86 19.76
CA MET A 356 -21.18 -1.32 20.00
C MET A 356 -21.25 0.17 19.62
N VAL A 357 -22.37 0.58 18.99
CA VAL A 357 -22.62 1.97 18.59
C VAL A 357 -24.03 2.38 19.02
N ASP A 358 -24.14 3.50 19.75
CA ASP A 358 -25.43 4.07 20.13
C ASP A 358 -26.00 4.94 18.99
N ILE A 359 -27.23 4.65 18.59
CA ILE A 359 -28.00 5.47 17.65
C ILE A 359 -28.79 6.48 18.49
N SER A 360 -28.27 7.71 18.65
CA SER A 360 -29.07 8.85 19.13
C SER A 360 -29.95 9.37 18.00
N ILE A 361 -31.22 9.63 18.29
CA ILE A 361 -32.32 9.96 17.36
C ILE A 361 -32.18 11.41 16.83
N SER A 362 -31.04 11.74 16.24
CA SER A 362 -30.76 13.06 15.63
C SER A 362 -30.39 12.95 14.14
N ASP A 363 -30.47 11.75 13.55
CA ASP A 363 -30.14 11.50 12.12
C ASP A 363 -31.33 11.69 11.17
N ASP A 364 -32.55 11.90 11.67
CA ASP A 364 -33.73 12.21 10.83
C ASP A 364 -33.63 13.59 10.13
N SER A 365 -32.64 14.41 10.48
CA SER A 365 -32.35 15.68 9.80
C SER A 365 -31.28 15.57 8.71
N GLU A 366 -30.50 14.48 8.65
CA GLU A 366 -29.51 14.26 7.58
C GLU A 366 -30.09 13.51 6.37
N SER A 367 -31.19 12.78 6.56
CA SER A 367 -31.94 12.13 5.47
C SER A 367 -32.58 13.14 4.50
N LEU A 368 -32.84 14.38 4.93
CA LEU A 368 -33.35 15.44 4.05
C LEU A 368 -32.24 16.19 3.29
N LEU A 369 -30.98 16.11 3.74
CA LEU A 369 -29.85 16.75 3.08
C LEU A 369 -29.28 15.90 1.94
N SER A 370 -29.53 14.58 1.94
CA SER A 370 -29.13 13.69 0.84
C SER A 370 -30.04 13.81 -0.39
N CYS A 371 -31.31 14.23 -0.23
CA CYS A 371 -32.28 14.35 -1.32
C CYS A 371 -32.00 15.49 -2.31
N LEU A 372 -31.11 16.44 -1.97
CA LEU A 372 -30.70 17.53 -2.87
C LEU A 372 -29.41 17.25 -3.64
N SER A 373 -28.73 16.12 -3.38
CA SER A 373 -27.51 15.74 -4.09
C SER A 373 -27.72 14.67 -5.17
N SER A 374 -28.98 14.25 -5.41
CA SER A 374 -29.31 13.10 -6.28
C SER A 374 -29.51 13.42 -7.77
N VAL A 375 -29.20 14.62 -8.24
CA VAL A 375 -29.30 14.97 -9.68
C VAL A 375 -27.96 15.37 -10.28
N SER A 376 -26.96 14.50 -10.20
CA SER A 376 -25.98 14.32 -11.29
C SER A 376 -24.99 13.22 -10.94
N SER A 377 -25.26 11.98 -11.36
CA SER A 377 -24.20 11.02 -11.74
C SER A 377 -24.80 9.75 -12.34
N PHE A 378 -25.05 9.79 -13.63
CA PHE A 378 -24.91 8.62 -14.49
C PHE A 378 -24.51 9.09 -15.88
N SER A 379 -23.24 8.89 -16.26
CA SER A 379 -22.86 8.28 -17.54
C SER A 379 -21.34 8.25 -17.69
N SER A 380 -20.93 7.21 -18.39
CA SER A 380 -19.61 6.60 -18.55
C SER A 380 -18.83 7.08 -19.77
N MET A 381 -17.50 7.00 -19.68
CA MET A 381 -16.48 6.73 -20.74
C MET A 381 -16.13 7.82 -21.78
N ALA A 382 -14.82 7.77 -22.13
CA ALA A 382 -14.11 8.18 -23.34
C ALA A 382 -13.32 9.51 -23.36
N ASP A 383 -12.26 9.45 -24.17
CA ASP A 383 -11.07 10.28 -24.33
C ASP A 383 -11.28 11.75 -24.77
N ASP A 384 -10.16 12.48 -24.67
CA ASP A 384 -9.69 13.61 -25.49
C ASP A 384 -9.91 15.08 -25.08
N PHE A 385 -8.75 15.77 -25.02
CA PHE A 385 -8.40 17.10 -25.51
C PHE A 385 -9.24 18.37 -25.19
N THR A 386 -8.49 19.42 -24.86
CA THR A 386 -8.74 20.89 -24.96
C THR A 386 -9.28 21.66 -23.74
N GLY A 387 -8.58 22.77 -23.43
CA GLY A 387 -9.19 24.10 -23.36
C GLY A 387 -9.73 24.61 -22.02
N SER A 388 -8.91 25.40 -21.34
CA SER A 388 -9.20 26.37 -20.24
C SER A 388 -10.18 27.51 -20.67
N PRO A 389 -10.41 28.61 -19.90
CA PRO A 389 -10.95 28.83 -18.53
C PRO A 389 -12.13 29.86 -18.55
N GLU A 390 -12.66 30.27 -17.40
CA GLU A 390 -13.03 31.66 -16.97
C GLU A 390 -13.85 31.59 -15.66
N THR A 391 -13.34 32.05 -14.51
CA THR A 391 -13.41 33.42 -13.96
C THR A 391 -14.80 33.82 -13.43
N SER A 392 -14.95 33.87 -12.10
CA SER A 392 -15.36 35.08 -11.38
C SER A 392 -15.59 34.80 -9.89
N SER A 393 -14.79 35.47 -9.06
CA SER A 393 -15.18 35.81 -7.68
C SER A 393 -16.07 37.07 -7.71
N PRO A 394 -16.87 37.30 -6.66
CA PRO A 394 -16.65 38.51 -5.84
C PRO A 394 -16.72 38.18 -4.33
N LEU A 395 -15.74 38.63 -3.53
CA LEU A 395 -15.71 39.88 -2.76
C LEU A 395 -16.76 39.99 -1.62
N ILE A 396 -16.23 39.74 -0.41
CA ILE A 396 -16.44 40.41 0.89
C ILE A 396 -17.73 41.22 1.07
N SER A 397 -18.51 40.82 2.08
CA SER A 397 -19.24 41.78 2.93
C SER A 397 -19.18 41.33 4.39
N THR A 398 -18.51 42.18 5.16
CA THR A 398 -18.46 42.21 6.61
C THR A 398 -19.84 42.51 7.21
N THR A 399 -20.34 41.64 8.07
CA THR A 399 -21.17 42.05 9.21
C THR A 399 -20.71 41.29 10.44
N GLY A 400 -20.27 42.05 11.44
CA GLY A 400 -19.79 41.52 12.70
C GLY A 400 -20.94 40.94 13.53
N ARG A 401 -20.68 39.79 14.15
CA ARG A 401 -21.28 39.49 15.45
C ARG A 401 -20.25 38.74 16.30
N SER A 402 -19.84 39.43 17.36
CA SER A 402 -18.96 38.99 18.42
C SER A 402 -19.51 37.77 19.16
N GLY A 403 -18.58 36.92 19.61
CA GLY A 403 -18.76 35.98 20.72
C GLY A 403 -19.28 34.60 20.31
N TYR A 404 -18.38 33.64 20.09
CA TYR A 404 -17.99 32.61 21.06
C TYR A 404 -16.87 31.77 20.44
N THR A 405 -15.65 31.97 20.93
CA THR A 405 -14.54 31.04 20.72
C THR A 405 -14.86 29.73 21.45
N SER A 406 -15.44 28.75 20.76
CA SER A 406 -15.47 27.37 21.24
C SER A 406 -14.19 26.68 20.80
N GLY A 407 -13.35 26.38 21.79
CA GLY A 407 -11.95 26.02 21.68
C GLY A 407 -11.67 24.78 20.83
N ARG A 408 -10.77 24.95 19.88
CA ARG A 408 -9.94 23.87 19.34
C ARG A 408 -8.95 23.53 20.46
N GLN A 409 -9.19 22.45 21.22
CA GLN A 409 -8.21 21.98 22.22
C GLN A 409 -6.87 21.76 21.52
N GLY A 410 -5.87 22.58 21.83
CA GLY A 410 -4.56 22.54 21.20
C GLY A 410 -3.81 21.27 21.61
N GLY A 411 -3.06 20.66 20.69
CA GLY A 411 -2.19 19.51 21.01
C GLY A 411 -1.07 19.88 21.99
N MET A 412 -0.80 21.18 22.15
CA MET A 412 0.18 21.75 23.08
C MET A 412 -0.02 21.32 24.54
N GLU A 413 -1.25 21.02 24.97
CA GLU A 413 -1.52 20.59 26.34
C GLU A 413 -0.73 19.32 26.71
N LEU A 414 -0.54 18.39 25.77
CA LEU A 414 0.21 17.14 25.97
C LEU A 414 1.72 17.37 26.17
N PHE A 415 2.24 18.49 25.67
CA PHE A 415 3.65 18.84 25.75
C PHE A 415 3.95 19.86 26.85
N SER A 416 2.96 20.66 27.25
CA SER A 416 3.10 21.77 28.21
C SER A 416 3.75 21.39 29.55
N LYS A 417 3.46 20.17 30.03
CA LYS A 417 3.99 19.63 31.29
C LYS A 417 5.19 18.69 31.10
N ALA A 418 5.64 18.44 29.87
CA ALA A 418 6.68 17.47 29.57
C ALA A 418 8.05 18.14 29.35
N ILE A 419 9.09 17.66 30.05
CA ILE A 419 10.49 17.93 29.72
C ILE A 419 10.94 17.01 28.58
N SER A 420 10.50 15.75 28.60
CA SER A 420 10.86 14.78 27.58
C SER A 420 9.75 13.77 27.33
N VAL A 421 9.62 13.38 26.07
CA VAL A 421 8.55 12.50 25.57
C VAL A 421 9.13 11.33 24.79
N ARG A 422 8.32 10.28 24.66
CA ARG A 422 8.44 9.25 23.63
C ARG A 422 7.22 9.34 22.74
N LEU A 423 7.43 9.14 21.45
CA LEU A 423 6.35 9.18 20.47
C LEU A 423 6.12 7.77 19.95
N ARG A 424 4.95 7.20 20.28
CA ARG A 424 4.53 5.87 19.86
C ARG A 424 3.66 5.99 18.61
N SER A 425 4.12 5.39 17.52
CA SER A 425 3.41 5.32 16.25
C SER A 425 2.25 4.32 16.31
N HIS A 426 1.35 4.40 15.33
CA HIS A 426 0.28 3.43 15.09
C HIS A 426 0.78 1.96 14.95
N HIS A 427 2.07 1.72 14.70
CA HIS A 427 2.64 0.38 14.57
C HIS A 427 3.18 -0.19 15.90
N ASP A 428 2.80 0.38 17.04
CA ASP A 428 3.33 0.05 18.38
C ASP A 428 4.87 0.11 18.43
N LYS A 429 5.41 1.11 17.73
CA LYS A 429 6.86 1.40 17.67
C LYS A 429 7.11 2.84 18.02
N TYR A 430 8.26 3.10 18.60
CA TYR A 430 8.67 4.42 19.04
C TYR A 430 9.50 5.11 17.97
N LEU A 431 9.48 6.44 17.94
CA LEU A 431 10.41 7.26 17.16
C LEU A 431 11.81 7.18 17.79
N LEU A 432 12.80 6.67 17.06
CA LEU A 432 14.19 6.56 17.51
C LEU A 432 15.13 7.44 16.68
N ALA A 433 16.07 8.09 17.36
CA ALA A 433 17.26 8.66 16.73
C ALA A 433 18.29 7.55 16.46
N GLU A 434 18.79 7.44 15.24
CA GLU A 434 19.81 6.46 14.87
C GLU A 434 21.22 6.85 15.33
N ASP A 435 22.09 5.85 15.43
CA ASP A 435 23.47 6.01 15.95
C ASP A 435 24.40 6.69 14.94
N ASP A 436 23.97 6.77 13.68
CA ASP A 436 24.62 7.60 12.65
C ASP A 436 24.48 9.11 12.93
N GLN A 437 23.66 9.49 13.92
CA GLN A 437 23.33 10.86 14.28
C GLN A 437 22.75 11.68 13.12
N GLU A 438 22.21 11.05 12.08
CA GLU A 438 21.62 11.73 10.92
C GLU A 438 20.21 11.23 10.66
N SER A 439 20.01 9.92 10.68
CA SER A 439 18.72 9.32 10.36
C SER A 439 17.85 9.13 11.59
N VAL A 440 16.55 8.95 11.34
CA VAL A 440 15.56 8.58 12.33
C VAL A 440 14.74 7.40 11.83
N CYS A 441 14.38 6.51 12.73
CA CYS A 441 13.63 5.31 12.42
C CYS A 441 12.49 5.09 13.42
N GLN A 442 11.74 4.01 13.24
CA GLN A 442 10.86 3.48 14.27
C GLN A 442 11.22 2.04 14.65
N ASP A 443 11.17 1.74 15.95
CA ASP A 443 11.43 0.41 16.47
C ASP A 443 10.63 0.12 17.75
N ARG A 444 10.52 -1.16 18.14
CA ARG A 444 9.80 -1.63 19.33
C ARG A 444 10.55 -1.32 20.64
N HIS A 445 11.83 -0.96 20.56
CA HIS A 445 12.69 -0.69 21.71
C HIS A 445 12.47 0.72 22.32
N GLY A 446 11.28 0.96 22.87
CA GLY A 446 10.91 2.24 23.48
C GLY A 446 11.67 2.62 24.75
N SER A 447 12.33 1.67 25.43
CA SER A 447 13.12 1.92 26.64
C SER A 447 14.51 2.52 26.37
N SER A 448 14.93 2.58 25.10
CA SER A 448 16.24 3.13 24.73
C SER A 448 16.31 4.64 24.96
N LYS A 449 17.48 5.15 25.32
CA LYS A 449 17.76 6.61 25.37
C LYS A 449 17.51 7.27 24.01
N ARG A 450 17.67 6.51 22.92
CA ARG A 450 17.40 6.91 21.53
C ARG A 450 15.94 7.23 21.23
N ALA A 451 15.01 6.72 22.03
CA ALA A 451 13.59 7.01 21.92
C ALA A 451 13.15 8.24 22.74
N LYS A 452 14.02 8.79 23.59
CA LYS A 452 13.74 9.97 24.42
C LYS A 452 13.99 11.24 23.60
N TRP A 453 12.96 12.06 23.45
CA TRP A 453 13.03 13.36 22.79
C TRP A 453 12.73 14.47 23.80
N THR A 454 13.65 15.42 23.95
CA THR A 454 13.47 16.60 24.81
C THR A 454 12.64 17.64 24.07
N VAL A 455 11.64 18.20 24.75
CA VAL A 455 10.74 19.20 24.19
C VAL A 455 11.28 20.59 24.51
N GLU A 456 11.59 21.37 23.47
CA GLU A 456 11.98 22.76 23.60
C GLU A 456 10.87 23.66 23.01
N PHE A 457 10.40 24.62 23.79
CA PHE A 457 9.41 25.61 23.34
C PHE A 457 10.12 26.76 22.62
N VAL A 458 9.47 27.33 21.60
CA VAL A 458 10.02 28.46 20.85
C VAL A 458 9.55 29.76 21.48
N ASP A 459 10.50 30.60 21.92
CA ASP A 459 10.19 31.90 22.53
C ASP A 459 9.42 32.80 21.54
N GLY A 460 8.24 33.27 21.94
CA GLY A 460 7.39 34.16 21.15
C GLY A 460 6.37 33.47 20.24
N VAL A 461 6.29 32.12 20.21
CA VAL A 461 5.27 31.37 19.47
C VAL A 461 4.71 30.21 20.31
N ASP A 462 3.49 30.37 20.83
CA ASP A 462 2.90 29.44 21.82
C ASP A 462 2.40 28.11 21.24
N ASN A 463 2.48 27.90 19.91
CA ASN A 463 1.86 26.76 19.23
C ASN A 463 2.86 25.78 18.58
N VAL A 464 4.16 25.98 18.80
CA VAL A 464 5.23 25.23 18.11
C VAL A 464 6.22 24.68 19.11
N ILE A 465 6.65 23.44 18.88
CA ILE A 465 7.69 22.77 19.66
C ILE A 465 8.86 22.35 18.77
N ARG A 466 10.03 22.20 19.39
CA ARG A 466 11.22 21.58 18.82
C ARG A 466 11.51 20.30 19.60
N LEU A 467 11.80 19.22 18.88
CA LEU A 467 12.11 17.92 19.47
C LEU A 467 13.59 17.63 19.33
N LYS A 468 14.29 17.50 20.46
CA LYS A 468 15.73 17.28 20.51
C LYS A 468 16.07 15.84 20.88
N SER A 469 16.87 15.19 20.07
CA SER A 469 17.34 13.81 20.27
C SER A 469 18.34 13.71 21.42
N CYS A 470 18.63 12.49 21.85
CA CYS A 470 19.69 12.20 22.83
C CYS A 470 21.09 12.63 22.37
N TYR A 471 21.28 12.91 21.08
CA TYR A 471 22.53 13.41 20.50
C TYR A 471 22.61 14.94 20.45
N GLY A 472 21.61 15.63 21.01
CA GLY A 472 21.54 17.11 21.01
C GLY A 472 21.14 17.72 19.66
N LYS A 473 20.67 16.90 18.71
CA LYS A 473 20.20 17.32 17.37
C LYS A 473 18.68 17.42 17.34
N TYR A 474 18.13 18.20 16.42
CA TYR A 474 16.69 18.42 16.31
C TYR A 474 16.06 17.55 15.23
N LEU A 475 14.84 17.08 15.49
CA LEU A 475 14.00 16.43 14.49
C LEU A 475 13.65 17.44 13.39
N THR A 476 14.19 17.21 12.20
CA THR A 476 14.20 18.16 11.08
C THR A 476 13.42 17.59 9.91
N ALA A 477 12.42 18.33 9.43
CA ALA A 477 11.70 18.08 8.20
C ALA A 477 12.51 18.61 7.01
N THR A 478 12.87 17.77 6.03
CA THR A 478 13.61 18.21 4.83
C THR A 478 12.78 18.05 3.56
N ASP A 479 13.08 18.85 2.55
CA ASP A 479 12.38 18.79 1.26
C ASP A 479 12.89 17.67 0.33
N GLU A 480 13.87 16.89 0.79
CA GLU A 480 14.39 15.75 0.04
C GLU A 480 13.39 14.60 0.00
N GLN A 481 13.17 14.01 -1.17
CA GLN A 481 12.38 12.79 -1.28
C GLN A 481 13.07 11.64 -0.55
N TYR A 482 12.30 10.83 0.18
CA TYR A 482 12.85 9.67 0.90
C TYR A 482 13.31 8.58 -0.05
N LEU A 483 12.41 8.14 -0.95
CA LEU A 483 12.71 7.08 -1.92
C LEU A 483 11.92 7.30 -3.20
N LEU A 484 12.57 7.07 -4.34
CA LEU A 484 11.98 7.32 -5.65
C LEU A 484 10.77 6.41 -5.89
N GLY A 485 9.62 7.00 -6.20
CA GLY A 485 8.38 6.27 -6.48
C GLY A 485 7.52 5.93 -5.25
N VAL A 486 7.88 6.38 -4.05
CA VAL A 486 7.01 6.36 -2.86
C VAL A 486 6.77 7.77 -2.34
N THR A 487 5.64 8.01 -1.66
CA THR A 487 5.32 9.34 -1.15
C THR A 487 6.12 9.63 0.13
N GLY A 488 6.28 10.91 0.47
CA GLY A 488 6.90 11.38 1.70
C GLY A 488 8.35 11.88 1.55
N ARG A 489 8.64 12.96 2.28
CA ARG A 489 9.97 13.58 2.33
C ARG A 489 10.73 13.16 3.59
N LYS A 490 12.05 13.24 3.57
CA LYS A 490 12.90 12.76 4.65
C LYS A 490 12.69 13.57 5.93
N VAL A 491 12.79 12.87 7.04
CA VAL A 491 12.95 13.47 8.37
C VAL A 491 14.29 13.00 8.88
N LEU A 492 15.09 13.93 9.40
CA LEU A 492 16.46 13.70 9.85
C LEU A 492 16.66 14.29 11.26
N GLN A 493 17.77 13.96 11.89
CA GLN A 493 18.26 14.66 13.09
C GLN A 493 19.42 15.58 12.71
N THR A 494 19.19 16.89 12.70
CA THR A 494 20.21 17.88 12.30
C THR A 494 20.40 18.95 13.36
N LEU A 495 21.55 19.61 13.35
CA LEU A 495 21.82 20.77 14.20
C LEU A 495 22.10 21.97 13.28
N PRO A 496 21.06 22.70 12.81
CA PRO A 496 21.26 23.78 11.87
C PRO A 496 21.93 24.98 12.56
N ARG A 497 22.73 25.76 11.80
CA ARG A 497 23.47 26.93 12.30
C ARG A 497 22.53 28.03 12.84
N LYS A 498 21.31 28.09 12.31
CA LYS A 498 20.19 28.89 12.79
C LYS A 498 18.99 27.96 12.92
N LEU A 499 18.26 28.06 14.03
CA LEU A 499 17.06 27.26 14.25
C LEU A 499 15.94 27.84 13.38
N ASP A 500 15.79 27.26 12.19
CA ASP A 500 14.81 27.68 11.19
C ASP A 500 13.53 26.84 11.29
N SER A 501 12.52 27.16 10.47
CA SER A 501 11.21 26.50 10.54
C SER A 501 11.18 25.00 10.16
N LEU A 502 12.31 24.41 9.78
CA LEU A 502 12.43 22.98 9.46
C LEU A 502 12.45 22.10 10.73
N VAL A 503 12.84 22.65 11.87
CA VAL A 503 12.87 21.94 13.17
C VAL A 503 11.63 22.17 14.01
N GLU A 504 10.67 22.91 13.47
CA GLU A 504 9.48 23.41 14.14
C GLU A 504 8.27 22.55 13.81
N TRP A 505 7.63 22.02 14.86
CA TRP A 505 6.46 21.15 14.76
C TRP A 505 5.29 21.73 15.54
N GLU A 506 4.15 21.88 14.88
CA GLU A 506 2.87 22.30 15.46
C GLU A 506 2.10 21.05 15.92
N PRO A 507 1.89 20.84 17.23
CA PRO A 507 1.13 19.70 17.73
C PRO A 507 -0.37 19.94 17.61
N VAL A 508 -1.03 19.12 16.78
CA VAL A 508 -2.49 19.17 16.55
C VAL A 508 -3.15 17.98 17.25
N ARG A 509 -4.03 18.26 18.22
CA ARG A 509 -4.73 17.22 18.99
C ARG A 509 -5.72 16.46 18.11
N ASP A 510 -5.71 15.14 18.22
CA ASP A 510 -6.63 14.24 17.54
C ASP A 510 -7.05 13.11 18.51
N GLY A 511 -8.08 13.40 19.31
CA GLY A 511 -8.48 12.53 20.43
C GLY A 511 -7.40 12.44 21.51
N PHE A 512 -6.93 11.21 21.76
CA PHE A 512 -5.82 10.90 22.68
C PHE A 512 -4.44 10.90 21.99
N GLN A 513 -4.41 11.10 20.67
CA GLN A 513 -3.19 11.13 19.87
C GLN A 513 -2.92 12.55 19.39
N VAL A 514 -1.72 12.75 18.86
CA VAL A 514 -1.27 14.02 18.28
C VAL A 514 -0.77 13.81 16.86
N ARG A 515 -1.03 14.79 16.01
CA ARG A 515 -0.39 14.96 14.71
C ARG A 515 0.65 16.07 14.83
N LEU A 516 1.88 15.78 14.45
CA LEU A 516 2.95 16.79 14.42
C LEU A 516 3.03 17.38 13.01
N LYS A 517 2.65 18.64 12.88
CA LYS A 517 2.52 19.34 11.60
C LYS A 517 3.71 20.28 11.38
N THR A 518 4.31 20.21 10.21
CA THR A 518 5.33 21.17 9.75
C THR A 518 4.68 22.50 9.37
N ARG A 519 5.46 23.58 9.32
CA ARG A 519 4.96 24.91 8.86
C ARG A 519 4.31 24.87 7.48
N TYR A 520 4.80 23.99 6.60
CA TYR A 520 4.30 23.82 5.23
C TYR A 520 3.05 22.93 5.13
N GLY A 521 2.49 22.46 6.25
CA GLY A 521 1.25 21.69 6.27
C GLY A 521 1.40 20.17 6.14
N ASN A 522 2.63 19.64 6.03
CA ASN A 522 2.90 18.21 6.05
C ASN A 522 2.90 17.66 7.48
N TYR A 523 2.61 16.38 7.67
CA TYR A 523 2.57 15.74 8.98
C TYR A 523 3.67 14.69 9.14
N LEU A 524 4.24 14.57 10.34
CA LEU A 524 5.19 13.51 10.69
C LEU A 524 4.52 12.14 10.56
N ARG A 525 5.12 11.23 9.79
CA ARG A 525 4.56 9.95 9.38
C ARG A 525 5.50 8.78 9.66
N ALA A 526 4.99 7.79 10.39
CA ALA A 526 5.66 6.52 10.65
C ALA A 526 5.35 5.51 9.54
N ASN A 527 6.33 5.16 8.70
CA ASN A 527 6.09 4.27 7.56
C ASN A 527 6.16 2.77 7.90
N GLY A 528 5.11 2.05 7.49
CA GLY A 528 5.08 0.58 7.48
C GLY A 528 5.60 -0.01 6.16
N GLY A 529 5.35 -1.31 5.95
CA GLY A 529 5.52 -1.94 4.63
C GLY A 529 6.84 -2.68 4.42
N LEU A 530 7.43 -2.54 3.23
CA LEU A 530 8.64 -3.26 2.80
C LEU A 530 9.90 -2.39 2.97
N PRO A 531 11.05 -2.96 3.39
CA PRO A 531 12.33 -2.24 3.38
C PRO A 531 12.68 -1.74 1.96
N PRO A 532 13.34 -0.58 1.82
CA PRO A 532 13.85 0.28 2.90
C PRO A 532 12.82 1.31 3.40
N TRP A 533 11.58 1.29 2.91
CA TRP A 533 10.51 2.19 3.38
C TRP A 533 9.97 1.79 4.75
N ARG A 534 9.93 0.48 5.02
CA ARG A 534 9.58 -0.06 6.34
C ARG A 534 10.46 0.55 7.42
N ASN A 535 9.83 0.97 8.51
CA ASN A 535 10.46 1.57 9.68
C ASN A 535 11.09 2.95 9.44
N SER A 536 10.88 3.57 8.28
CA SER A 536 11.36 4.93 8.06
C SER A 536 10.39 5.98 8.62
N ILE A 537 10.90 7.17 8.88
CA ILE A 537 10.12 8.33 9.28
C ILE A 537 10.18 9.35 8.13
N THR A 538 9.01 9.82 7.71
CA THR A 538 8.89 10.84 6.67
C THR A 538 7.91 11.91 7.10
N HIS A 539 7.82 13.02 6.39
CA HIS A 539 6.66 13.90 6.50
C HIS A 539 5.90 13.98 5.18
N ASP A 540 4.57 13.96 5.26
CA ASP A 540 3.70 13.96 4.08
C ASP A 540 2.25 14.33 4.46
N ILE A 541 1.41 14.58 3.46
CA ILE A 541 -0.05 14.60 3.64
C ILE A 541 -0.57 13.26 3.11
N PRO A 542 -0.88 12.29 4.00
CA PRO A 542 -1.22 10.95 3.57
C PRO A 542 -2.56 10.92 2.82
N GLN A 543 -2.54 10.65 1.52
CA GLN A 543 -3.75 10.31 0.74
C GLN A 543 -4.31 8.91 1.10
N ARG A 544 -3.43 8.03 1.59
CA ARG A 544 -3.73 6.68 2.09
C ARG A 544 -2.95 6.47 3.39
N HIS A 545 -3.50 5.69 4.32
CA HIS A 545 -2.89 5.43 5.64
C HIS A 545 -2.79 6.67 6.54
N SER A 546 -3.91 7.39 6.71
CA SER A 546 -4.04 8.54 7.63
C SER A 546 -3.62 8.22 9.06
N ASP A 547 -3.72 6.97 9.48
CA ASP A 547 -3.41 6.59 10.86
C ASP A 547 -1.89 6.61 11.13
N TRP A 548 -1.05 6.65 10.09
CA TRP A 548 0.41 6.65 10.22
C TRP A 548 0.99 8.00 10.67
N ILE A 549 0.19 9.05 10.64
CA ILE A 549 0.56 10.38 11.15
C ILE A 549 0.10 10.62 12.59
N LEU A 550 -0.60 9.66 13.17
CA LEU A 550 -1.05 9.69 14.55
C LEU A 550 0.04 9.15 15.47
N TRP A 551 0.38 9.95 16.49
CA TRP A 551 1.38 9.64 17.49
C TRP A 551 0.76 9.71 18.87
N GLU A 552 1.00 8.70 19.69
CA GLU A 552 0.70 8.75 21.12
C GLU A 552 1.93 9.29 21.85
N VAL A 553 1.68 10.23 22.78
CA VAL A 553 2.74 10.93 23.51
C VAL A 553 2.87 10.33 24.89
N ASP A 554 3.96 9.60 25.12
CA ASP A 554 4.31 9.07 26.44
C ASP A 554 5.26 10.05 27.12
N VAL A 555 4.78 10.75 28.16
CA VAL A 555 5.61 11.70 28.93
C VAL A 555 6.57 10.92 29.83
N VAL A 556 7.87 11.08 29.61
CA VAL A 556 8.92 10.38 30.37
C VAL A 556 9.40 11.21 31.56
N GLU A 557 9.46 12.53 31.39
CA GLU A 557 9.96 13.46 32.40
C GLU A 557 9.02 14.67 32.44
N ILE A 558 8.49 14.99 33.62
CA ILE A 558 7.50 16.05 33.83
C ILE A 558 8.21 17.29 34.38
N ARG A 559 7.85 18.46 33.87
CA ARG A 559 8.38 19.75 34.35
C ARG A 559 7.88 20.01 35.77
N PRO A 560 8.75 20.24 36.77
CA PRO A 560 8.29 20.66 38.08
C PRO A 560 7.61 22.02 37.94
N GLU A 561 6.39 22.12 38.47
CA GLU A 561 5.61 23.35 38.49
C GLU A 561 6.39 24.41 39.29
N PRO A 562 6.68 25.60 38.74
CA PRO A 562 7.30 26.67 39.52
C PRO A 562 6.37 27.01 40.70
N PRO A 563 6.90 27.28 41.91
CA PRO A 563 6.05 27.67 43.03
C PRO A 563 5.25 28.91 42.64
N GLU A 564 3.92 28.79 42.66
CA GLU A 564 2.98 29.84 42.29
C GLU A 564 3.25 31.11 43.11
N LEU A 565 3.72 32.16 42.44
CA LEU A 565 3.68 33.51 42.99
C LEU A 565 2.22 33.95 43.01
N LYS A 566 1.61 33.87 44.20
CA LYS A 566 0.31 34.48 44.52
C LYS A 566 0.34 35.95 44.11
N THR A 567 -0.39 36.29 43.06
CA THR A 567 -0.67 37.66 42.66
C THR A 567 -1.72 38.22 43.63
N VAL A 568 -1.27 38.99 44.62
CA VAL A 568 -2.13 39.82 45.45
C VAL A 568 -2.12 41.24 44.87
N SER A 569 -3.25 41.60 44.28
CA SER A 569 -3.84 42.93 44.09
C SER A 569 -2.90 44.15 43.94
N ARG A 570 -2.89 44.70 42.72
CA ARG A 570 -2.60 46.12 42.45
C ARG A 570 -3.64 47.01 43.15
N THR A 571 -3.18 48.06 43.82
CA THR A 571 -3.95 49.27 44.09
C THR A 571 -3.05 50.47 43.80
N ASP A 572 -3.65 51.51 43.24
CA ASP A 572 -3.07 52.70 42.64
C ASP A 572 -2.04 53.46 43.49
N SER A 573 -1.10 54.13 42.81
CA SER A 573 -0.61 55.48 43.17
C SER A 573 0.28 56.03 42.03
N LEU A 574 -0.10 57.20 41.53
CA LEU A 574 0.64 58.05 40.59
C LEU A 574 1.83 58.72 41.29
N GLU A 575 2.95 58.94 40.59
CA GLU A 575 3.61 60.26 40.42
C GLU A 575 5.01 60.16 39.77
N SER A 576 5.17 60.94 38.68
CA SER A 576 6.24 61.92 38.42
C SER A 576 7.74 61.55 38.31
N GLU A 577 8.23 61.80 37.08
CA GLU A 577 9.42 62.63 36.76
C GLU A 577 10.85 62.03 36.56
N SER A 578 11.36 62.37 35.36
CA SER A 578 12.70 62.95 35.08
C SER A 578 13.96 62.06 34.94
N SER A 579 14.28 61.81 33.67
CA SER A 579 15.57 62.11 32.98
C SER A 579 16.89 61.39 33.31
N SER A 580 17.50 60.95 32.19
CA SER A 580 18.93 61.00 31.83
C SER A 580 19.94 59.98 32.39
N GLY A 581 20.66 59.35 31.46
CA GLY A 581 21.89 58.60 31.72
C GLY A 581 22.43 57.81 30.52
N SER A 582 22.89 58.51 29.48
CA SER A 582 23.70 57.96 28.38
C SER A 582 25.14 57.72 28.81
N PHE A 583 25.74 56.57 28.49
CA PHE A 583 27.19 56.42 28.34
C PHE A 583 27.55 55.44 27.21
N HIS A 584 28.48 55.87 26.35
CA HIS A 584 29.02 55.22 25.15
C HIS A 584 30.45 54.66 25.38
N LEU A 585 30.96 53.98 24.33
CA LEU A 585 32.34 53.58 23.99
C LEU A 585 32.68 52.12 24.39
N ARG A 586 33.36 51.27 23.60
CA ARG A 586 34.25 51.48 22.43
C ARG A 586 34.49 50.12 21.73
N SER A 587 34.63 50.13 20.41
CA SER A 587 35.18 49.04 19.58
C SER A 587 36.70 48.95 19.69
N PRO A 588 37.32 47.83 19.27
CA PRO A 588 38.52 47.89 18.44
C PRO A 588 38.26 47.34 17.02
N ARG A 589 38.92 47.96 16.05
CA ARG A 589 39.04 47.56 14.63
C ARG A 589 40.44 47.00 14.37
N LEU A 590 40.56 46.34 13.20
CA LEU A 590 41.77 46.02 12.40
C LEU A 590 42.52 44.76 12.85
N SER A 591 42.93 43.85 11.95
CA SER A 591 43.68 44.15 10.73
C SER A 591 43.38 43.25 9.52
N LYS A 592 43.39 43.92 8.36
CA LYS A 592 43.43 43.47 6.98
C LYS A 592 44.83 42.88 6.66
N PHE A 593 44.89 41.75 5.98
CA PHE A 593 46.05 41.37 5.15
C PHE A 593 45.51 41.03 3.75
N GLU A 594 45.92 41.85 2.78
CA GLU A 594 45.81 41.57 1.35
C GLU A 594 47.03 40.75 0.92
N SER A 595 46.83 39.74 0.07
CA SER A 595 47.85 39.28 -0.87
C SER A 595 47.17 38.91 -2.19
N ASN A 596 47.81 39.32 -3.28
CA ASN A 596 47.30 39.33 -4.64
C ASN A 596 47.96 38.23 -5.49
N ASP A 597 47.20 37.76 -6.48
CA ASP A 597 47.60 37.27 -7.81
C ASP A 597 48.14 35.82 -8.02
N SER A 598 47.36 34.98 -8.72
CA SER A 598 47.68 34.45 -10.07
C SER A 598 46.70 33.36 -10.55
N PHE A 599 46.49 33.37 -11.87
CA PHE A 599 45.66 32.55 -12.75
C PHE A 599 45.78 31.02 -12.60
N VAL A 600 44.65 30.29 -12.72
CA VAL A 600 44.31 29.27 -13.75
C VAL A 600 43.07 28.48 -13.30
N SER A 601 42.13 28.34 -14.25
CA SER A 601 40.83 27.66 -14.21
C SER A 601 40.68 26.43 -13.29
N SER A 602 39.62 26.43 -12.48
CA SER A 602 38.81 25.23 -12.25
C SER A 602 37.34 25.62 -12.06
N GLN A 603 36.47 24.91 -12.75
CA GLN A 603 35.03 25.16 -12.90
C GLN A 603 34.32 25.41 -11.56
N MET A 604 33.72 26.59 -11.39
CA MET A 604 32.65 26.77 -10.42
C MET A 604 31.42 26.00 -10.91
N LYS A 605 31.01 24.96 -10.18
CA LYS A 605 29.69 24.34 -10.33
C LYS A 605 28.64 25.37 -9.92
N SER A 606 28.06 26.07 -10.89
CA SER A 606 26.96 27.02 -10.68
C SER A 606 25.64 26.25 -10.52
N ASP A 607 25.03 26.38 -9.34
CA ASP A 607 23.68 25.89 -9.07
C ASP A 607 22.65 26.81 -9.78
N GLY A 608 22.05 26.32 -10.86
CA GLY A 608 21.06 26.99 -11.72
C GLY A 608 20.79 26.21 -13.01
N ARG A 609 19.62 26.41 -13.65
CA ARG A 609 19.29 25.76 -14.94
C ARG A 609 19.85 26.58 -16.12
N ILE A 610 20.22 25.92 -17.22
CA ILE A 610 20.61 26.63 -18.45
C ILE A 610 19.36 26.87 -19.30
N ILE A 611 19.13 28.12 -19.69
CA ILE A 611 18.07 28.49 -20.63
C ILE A 611 18.72 28.76 -21.98
N TYR A 612 18.33 27.99 -22.98
CA TYR A 612 18.64 28.25 -24.38
C TYR A 612 17.49 29.03 -24.99
N TYR A 613 17.76 30.16 -25.65
CA TYR A 613 16.71 30.96 -26.27
C TYR A 613 16.96 31.19 -27.75
N TYR A 614 15.87 31.35 -28.50
CA TYR A 614 15.88 31.68 -29.93
C TYR A 614 14.92 32.83 -30.19
N VAL A 615 15.38 33.89 -30.84
CA VAL A 615 14.53 35.03 -31.21
C VAL A 615 13.91 34.76 -32.58
N VAL A 616 12.60 34.96 -32.69
CA VAL A 616 11.83 34.71 -33.92
C VAL A 616 11.82 35.94 -34.82
N ASP A 617 11.96 35.73 -36.13
CA ASP A 617 11.82 36.80 -37.14
C ASP A 617 10.35 37.23 -37.32
N ASP A 618 10.11 38.35 -38.01
CA ASP A 618 8.74 38.88 -38.22
C ASP A 618 7.79 37.89 -38.91
N LYS A 619 8.30 36.81 -39.53
CA LYS A 619 7.54 35.79 -40.27
C LYS A 619 7.35 34.49 -39.48
N GLY A 620 7.90 34.37 -38.27
CA GLY A 620 7.73 33.19 -37.43
C GLY A 620 8.79 32.11 -37.60
N ASN A 621 9.86 32.37 -38.36
CA ASN A 621 10.94 31.40 -38.60
C ASN A 621 12.04 31.58 -37.56
N VAL A 622 12.63 30.45 -37.16
CA VAL A 622 13.80 30.38 -36.27
C VAL A 622 14.99 29.96 -37.14
N GLU A 623 16.10 30.70 -37.12
CA GLU A 623 17.34 30.27 -37.77
C GLU A 623 17.91 29.04 -37.03
N GLU A 624 17.55 27.84 -37.48
CA GLU A 624 18.05 26.56 -36.95
C GLU A 624 19.38 26.20 -37.61
N GLY A 625 20.51 26.60 -37.01
CA GLY A 625 21.83 26.23 -37.51
C GLY A 625 23.00 26.33 -36.53
N ILE A 626 22.85 27.04 -35.41
CA ILE A 626 23.88 27.20 -34.38
C ILE A 626 23.17 27.04 -33.01
N GLU A 627 23.78 26.29 -32.08
CA GLU A 627 23.27 26.12 -30.72
C GLU A 627 22.89 27.50 -30.14
N GLY A 628 21.59 27.71 -29.89
CA GLY A 628 21.07 29.04 -29.58
C GLY A 628 21.75 29.67 -28.37
N PRO A 629 21.81 31.01 -28.28
CA PRO A 629 22.35 31.71 -27.12
C PRO A 629 21.78 31.17 -25.81
N SER A 630 22.62 31.05 -24.78
CA SER A 630 22.19 30.49 -23.49
C SER A 630 22.75 31.24 -22.29
N PHE A 631 22.01 31.20 -21.18
CA PHE A 631 22.43 31.77 -19.91
C PHE A 631 21.97 30.92 -18.72
N TYR A 632 22.63 31.12 -17.58
CA TYR A 632 22.22 30.48 -16.32
C TYR A 632 21.06 31.23 -15.66
N PHE A 633 20.00 30.49 -15.33
CA PHE A 633 18.82 31.00 -14.66
C PHE A 633 18.60 30.31 -13.31
N LYS A 634 18.45 31.10 -12.25
CA LYS A 634 18.22 30.62 -10.88
C LYS A 634 16.81 30.90 -10.36
N GLY A 635 16.00 31.62 -11.14
CA GLY A 635 14.62 31.93 -10.80
C GLY A 635 13.69 30.73 -10.99
N HIS A 636 12.48 30.88 -10.47
CA HIS A 636 11.41 29.89 -10.57
C HIS A 636 10.14 30.49 -11.19
N GLY A 637 10.08 31.83 -11.29
CA GLY A 637 9.01 32.58 -11.94
C GLY A 637 9.16 32.67 -13.45
N LEU A 638 8.03 32.73 -14.16
CA LEU A 638 8.01 33.08 -15.58
C LEU A 638 8.25 34.58 -15.77
N GLU A 639 7.79 35.41 -14.83
CA GLU A 639 8.02 36.86 -14.83
C GLU A 639 9.53 37.17 -14.72
N GLU A 640 10.23 36.51 -13.78
CA GLU A 640 11.68 36.64 -13.61
C GLU A 640 12.45 36.20 -14.86
N LEU A 641 11.99 35.13 -15.54
CA LEU A 641 12.59 34.66 -16.78
C LEU A 641 12.35 35.64 -17.93
N THR A 642 11.14 36.19 -18.00
CA THR A 642 10.75 37.16 -19.04
C THR A 642 11.57 38.43 -18.90
N GLN A 643 11.66 38.99 -17.69
CA GLN A 643 12.49 40.16 -17.41
C GLN A 643 13.95 39.93 -17.81
N LYS A 644 14.52 38.77 -17.46
CA LYS A 644 15.90 38.44 -17.84
C LYS A 644 16.06 38.26 -19.36
N LEU A 645 15.07 37.72 -20.05
CA LEU A 645 15.11 37.61 -21.51
C LEU A 645 14.98 38.98 -22.19
N GLU A 646 14.23 39.92 -21.63
CA GLU A 646 14.18 41.31 -22.10
C GLU A 646 15.53 42.00 -21.93
N GLU A 647 16.21 41.81 -20.79
CA GLU A 647 17.57 42.32 -20.53
C GLU A 647 18.62 41.74 -21.50
N GLU A 648 18.56 40.43 -21.78
CA GLU A 648 19.53 39.74 -22.64
C GLU A 648 19.29 39.98 -24.15
N THR A 649 18.02 40.16 -24.56
CA THR A 649 17.67 40.37 -25.98
C THR A 649 17.52 41.85 -26.36
N GLY A 650 17.38 42.76 -25.37
CA GLY A 650 17.12 44.19 -25.59
C GLY A 650 15.74 44.48 -26.19
N LEU A 651 14.83 43.51 -26.17
CA LEU A 651 13.47 43.62 -26.71
C LEU A 651 12.49 43.91 -25.58
N GLU A 652 11.58 44.86 -25.80
CA GLU A 652 10.50 45.18 -24.85
C GLU A 652 9.20 44.47 -25.25
N ASN A 653 8.40 44.05 -24.26
CA ASN A 653 7.13 43.36 -24.45
C ASN A 653 7.28 42.06 -25.24
N ILE A 654 8.04 41.11 -24.70
CA ILE A 654 8.28 39.81 -25.32
C ILE A 654 7.27 38.74 -24.85
N ILE A 655 7.00 37.77 -25.72
CA ILE A 655 6.23 36.57 -25.39
C ILE A 655 7.19 35.39 -25.39
N VAL A 656 7.41 34.79 -24.21
CA VAL A 656 8.23 33.59 -24.06
C VAL A 656 7.40 32.36 -24.43
N CYS A 657 7.83 31.64 -25.47
CA CYS A 657 7.18 30.44 -25.99
C CYS A 657 8.03 29.18 -25.80
N SER A 658 7.39 28.03 -25.77
CA SER A 658 8.03 26.71 -25.92
C SER A 658 7.65 26.11 -27.27
N ARG A 659 8.62 25.47 -27.94
CA ARG A 659 8.40 24.77 -29.22
C ARG A 659 8.15 23.29 -28.93
N ASN A 660 7.01 22.77 -29.40
CA ASN A 660 6.74 21.35 -29.29
C ASN A 660 7.63 20.56 -30.27
N PRO A 661 8.44 19.58 -29.80
CA PRO A 661 9.36 18.81 -30.66
C PRO A 661 8.67 18.00 -31.77
N LEU A 662 7.40 17.64 -31.60
CA LEU A 662 6.69 16.72 -32.52
C LEU A 662 6.00 17.44 -33.69
N ASN A 663 5.57 18.68 -33.50
CA ASN A 663 4.83 19.44 -34.52
C ASN A 663 5.41 20.83 -34.82
N GLN A 664 6.54 21.19 -34.18
CA GLN A 664 7.24 22.46 -34.29
C GLN A 664 6.41 23.72 -33.97
N LYS A 665 5.19 23.57 -33.44
CA LYS A 665 4.30 24.69 -33.12
C LYS A 665 4.77 25.39 -31.84
N LEU A 666 4.73 26.72 -31.84
CA LEU A 666 5.06 27.56 -30.69
C LEU A 666 3.84 27.73 -29.78
N TYR A 667 4.06 27.57 -28.47
CA TYR A 667 3.05 27.74 -27.43
C TYR A 667 3.57 28.73 -26.38
N PRO A 668 2.82 29.80 -26.04
CA PRO A 668 3.26 30.76 -25.03
C PRO A 668 3.31 30.06 -23.67
N LEU A 669 4.42 30.23 -22.96
CA LEU A 669 4.52 29.82 -21.56
C LEU A 669 3.57 30.70 -20.75
N ARG A 670 2.68 30.08 -19.98
CA ARG A 670 1.71 30.76 -19.10
C ARG A 670 1.74 30.24 -17.67
N LEU A 671 2.60 29.24 -17.41
CA LEU A 671 2.75 28.56 -16.13
C LEU A 671 4.16 28.81 -15.60
N HIS A 672 4.32 28.75 -14.28
CA HIS A 672 5.63 28.80 -13.64
C HIS A 672 6.56 27.70 -14.18
N LEU A 673 7.86 27.98 -14.19
CA LEU A 673 8.84 27.04 -14.69
C LEU A 673 8.84 25.76 -13.82
N PRO A 674 9.07 24.57 -14.41
CA PRO A 674 9.12 23.33 -13.65
C PRO A 674 10.18 23.41 -12.54
N PRO A 675 9.95 22.89 -11.32
CA PRO A 675 10.90 23.04 -10.21
C PRO A 675 12.17 22.19 -10.36
N ASN A 676 12.34 21.46 -11.46
CA ASN A 676 13.59 20.77 -11.77
C ASN A 676 14.63 21.79 -12.29
N ASN A 677 15.91 21.63 -11.93
CA ASN A 677 17.00 22.42 -12.53
C ASN A 677 17.37 21.92 -13.94
N ALA A 678 16.40 21.39 -14.68
CA ALA A 678 16.63 20.87 -16.03
C ALA A 678 16.79 22.03 -17.03
N ASN A 679 17.70 21.85 -17.99
CA ASN A 679 17.91 22.81 -19.06
C ASN A 679 16.64 22.94 -19.92
N MET A 680 16.37 24.16 -20.40
CA MET A 680 15.13 24.47 -21.13
C MET A 680 15.43 25.25 -22.40
N HIS A 681 14.72 24.93 -23.47
CA HIS A 681 14.73 25.69 -24.72
C HIS A 681 13.47 26.54 -24.80
N VAL A 682 13.64 27.84 -25.00
CA VAL A 682 12.56 28.81 -25.15
C VAL A 682 12.71 29.59 -26.44
N VAL A 683 11.60 30.14 -26.90
CA VAL A 683 11.52 30.92 -28.13
C VAL A 683 10.93 32.27 -27.77
N VAL A 684 11.67 33.34 -28.05
CA VAL A 684 11.29 34.71 -27.73
C VAL A 684 10.59 35.31 -28.96
N VAL A 685 9.34 35.72 -28.78
CA VAL A 685 8.52 36.34 -29.83
C VAL A 685 8.26 37.80 -29.45
N PRO A 686 8.73 38.80 -30.22
CA PRO A 686 8.37 40.20 -29.98
C PRO A 686 6.87 40.39 -30.17
N ALA A 687 6.18 41.10 -29.26
CA ALA A 687 4.74 41.35 -29.36
C ALA A 687 4.35 42.15 -30.63
N SER A 688 5.29 42.88 -31.24
CA SER A 688 5.11 43.62 -32.50
C SER A 688 5.13 42.73 -33.76
N SER A 689 5.61 41.49 -33.67
CA SER A 689 5.75 40.57 -34.82
C SER A 689 4.41 40.05 -35.34
N GLN A 690 4.34 39.68 -36.63
CA GLN A 690 3.13 39.02 -37.16
C GLN A 690 2.87 37.65 -36.51
N ALA A 691 3.91 37.00 -35.98
CA ALA A 691 3.79 35.76 -35.22
C ALA A 691 3.05 35.98 -33.88
N ALA A 692 3.23 37.13 -33.23
CA ALA A 692 2.53 37.47 -31.99
C ALA A 692 1.01 37.67 -32.21
N ARG A 693 0.58 38.20 -33.36
CA ARG A 693 -0.84 38.36 -33.72
C ARG A 693 -1.63 37.05 -33.76
N LYS A 694 -0.96 35.90 -33.89
CA LYS A 694 -1.61 34.57 -33.80
C LYS A 694 -2.00 34.20 -32.37
N PHE A 695 -1.39 34.83 -31.37
CA PHE A 695 -1.71 34.60 -29.95
C PHE A 695 -2.79 35.55 -29.41
N TRP A 696 -3.09 36.63 -30.14
CA TRP A 696 -4.16 37.59 -29.83
C TRP A 696 -4.84 38.08 -31.12
N PRO A 697 -5.87 37.40 -31.63
CA PRO A 697 -6.65 37.93 -32.74
C PRO A 697 -7.38 39.20 -32.27
N GLU A 698 -7.11 40.33 -32.91
CA GLU A 698 -7.84 41.58 -32.66
C GLU A 698 -9.35 41.31 -32.81
N SER A 699 -10.10 41.53 -31.72
CA SER A 699 -11.55 41.51 -31.74
C SER A 699 -12.02 42.54 -32.76
N ALA A 700 -12.74 42.07 -33.78
CA ALA A 700 -13.33 42.88 -34.83
C ALA A 700 -14.02 44.12 -34.21
N SER A 701 -13.51 45.29 -34.56
CA SER A 701 -14.11 46.57 -34.24
C SER A 701 -15.51 46.62 -34.84
N SER A 702 -16.48 46.95 -33.99
CA SER A 702 -17.84 47.29 -34.36
C SER A 702 -17.83 48.43 -35.38
N THR A 703 -18.41 48.17 -36.56
CA THR A 703 -19.15 49.16 -37.35
C THR A 703 -20.24 48.44 -38.12
#